data_AF-A0A2A2LAR5-F1
#
_entry.id   AF-A0A2A2LAR5-F1
#
_cell.length_a   1.000
_cell.length_b   1.000
_cell.length_c   1.000
_cell.angle_alpha   90.00
_cell.angle_beta   90.00
_cell.angle_gamma   90.00
#
_symmetry.space_group_name_H-M   'P 1'
#
loop_
_entity.id
_entity.type
_entity.pdbx_description
1 polymer ?
#
loop_
_entity_poly.entity_id
_entity_poly.type
_entity_poly.pdbx_seq_one_letter_code
_entity_poly.pdbx_strand_id
1 'polypeptide(L)'
;MRFQLVKNQIATCIAVHEKLLVVGTASGYVWTMDHLGHVDHQNVPIIRPHRCPVTCLSIDEPGNYVLSCANDGRVVASGIGTSGKHFKLNLNFMPRSIAICPSFSRPNAAQMFIVGERNLMLYERKSSFIETFPCRPIFRGAEKDGFITMCSWSEPFIAMTNDAGTSIYDRTEDKMITLVTPSHDVDRIRSSRIPPAHCWLSPTSLAIGWADTITIVVIAEGEKIDNKIQPKRGEVHYQWNVSMLLSGISFVSDPQTGEWKEIVALGLQPASDDATLDEISDQASTVSISSDSALIPAVQVSVLAPFKFDKYHLISEDRISLNIPKRAQPFQFNLIGLSSYEIHFIMGPRDLVIASPYCASESVKWRVENGMWEEAWQLAKQKASELDGTIWDQRSVGREMLKTYVDEGRPKLAVALLREVCGDSRAEWEWAVGLFENARLSTLLAEVLPTGNPQLEPECYQSVLQAALYNDMKLYKRLVQTWSPDLYRTGAMVTETLQRIQEIAQKGNTERTEEENSLYQVLAHLYVYERKFELALKIYMANKDQQIFSVIDKYQLFEYVKEDITGLMEINSDRALRLLLDNADSVPPSTVMAKIVRHPRLQMAYLTRLFKQNQGAEYADQAVRLYAEHDRKMLMPFLKKNENYQMKRALELCKQKKYLEEVIFLLSKGGSHREALDLVLQKPENLNKAIEYCKGMNDAPSSWR
;
A
#
# COMPACT_ATOMS: atom_id res chain seq x y z
N MET A 1 -8.25 -19.88 15.40
CA MET A 1 -9.00 -19.71 16.68
C MET A 1 -8.72 -20.90 17.61
N ARG A 2 -8.78 -20.71 18.94
CA ARG A 2 -8.71 -21.81 19.93
C ARG A 2 -10.10 -22.03 20.55
N PHE A 3 -10.68 -23.20 20.35
CA PHE A 3 -11.88 -23.61 21.08
C PHE A 3 -11.48 -24.35 22.33
N GLN A 4 -11.96 -23.84 23.47
CA GLN A 4 -11.86 -24.56 24.73
C GLN A 4 -13.13 -25.41 24.85
N LEU A 5 -13.02 -26.72 24.61
CA LEU A 5 -14.06 -27.64 25.09
C LEU A 5 -14.24 -27.42 26.59
N VAL A 6 -15.48 -27.57 27.09
CA VAL A 6 -15.81 -27.40 28.51
C VAL A 6 -14.70 -27.99 29.38
N LYS A 7 -14.18 -27.22 30.35
CA LYS A 7 -12.96 -27.51 31.16
C LYS A 7 -12.80 -28.94 31.69
N ASN A 8 -13.87 -29.73 31.74
CA ASN A 8 -13.93 -31.08 32.27
C ASN A 8 -14.03 -32.20 31.21
N GLN A 9 -14.02 -31.88 29.91
CA GLN A 9 -14.13 -32.87 28.82
C GLN A 9 -12.81 -32.99 28.07
N ILE A 10 -12.41 -34.22 27.77
CA ILE A 10 -11.23 -34.54 26.97
C ILE A 10 -11.72 -35.04 25.62
N ALA A 11 -11.27 -34.40 24.53
CA ALA A 11 -11.59 -34.84 23.18
C ALA A 11 -10.71 -36.04 22.79
N THR A 12 -11.30 -37.01 22.09
CA THR A 12 -10.64 -38.28 21.74
C THR A 12 -10.61 -38.54 20.24
N CYS A 13 -11.66 -38.17 19.52
CA CYS A 13 -11.73 -38.27 18.07
C CYS A 13 -12.55 -37.11 17.49
N ILE A 14 -12.34 -36.84 16.21
CA ILE A 14 -12.97 -35.75 15.47
C ILE A 14 -13.39 -36.30 14.11
N ALA A 15 -14.49 -35.77 13.57
CA ALA A 15 -14.88 -35.95 12.18
C ALA A 15 -15.47 -34.64 11.67
N VAL A 16 -15.17 -34.30 10.42
CA VAL A 16 -15.55 -33.00 9.84
C VAL A 16 -16.29 -33.25 8.53
N HIS A 17 -17.34 -32.47 8.31
CA HIS A 17 -18.14 -32.43 7.09
C HIS A 17 -18.41 -30.96 6.74
N GLU A 18 -18.71 -30.62 5.48
CA GLU A 18 -18.94 -29.21 5.05
C GLU A 18 -20.03 -28.46 5.82
N LYS A 19 -20.92 -29.18 6.51
CA LYS A 19 -22.06 -28.63 7.26
C LYS A 19 -21.81 -28.55 8.76
N LEU A 20 -20.95 -29.42 9.28
CA LEU A 20 -20.87 -29.69 10.71
C LEU A 20 -19.52 -30.30 11.10
N LEU A 21 -19.16 -30.03 12.34
CA LEU A 21 -18.00 -30.55 13.02
C LEU A 21 -18.47 -31.45 14.16
N VAL A 22 -17.91 -32.65 14.26
CA VAL A 22 -18.27 -33.63 15.31
C VAL A 22 -17.06 -34.00 16.13
N VAL A 23 -17.20 -33.94 17.45
CA VAL A 23 -16.15 -34.27 18.42
C VAL A 23 -16.64 -35.33 19.39
N GLY A 24 -15.88 -36.42 19.51
CA GLY A 24 -16.08 -37.47 20.49
C GLY A 24 -15.28 -37.20 21.76
N THR A 25 -15.84 -37.51 22.92
CA THR A 25 -15.17 -37.28 24.21
C THR A 25 -14.84 -38.56 24.97
N ALA A 26 -13.89 -38.45 25.90
CA ALA A 26 -13.50 -39.53 26.80
C ALA A 26 -14.64 -40.00 27.73
N SER A 27 -15.67 -39.18 27.95
CA SER A 27 -16.83 -39.53 28.79
C SER A 27 -17.99 -40.16 28.00
N GLY A 28 -17.81 -40.35 26.69
CA GLY A 28 -18.76 -41.02 25.79
C GLY A 28 -19.80 -40.09 25.15
N TYR A 29 -19.58 -38.78 25.18
CA TYR A 29 -20.43 -37.80 24.49
C TYR A 29 -19.96 -37.61 23.05
N VAL A 30 -20.92 -37.34 22.18
CA VAL A 30 -20.68 -36.92 20.79
C VAL A 30 -21.28 -35.53 20.64
N TRP A 31 -20.39 -34.56 20.44
CA TRP A 31 -20.72 -33.15 20.28
C TRP A 31 -20.82 -32.84 18.80
N THR A 32 -21.92 -32.24 18.37
CA THR A 32 -22.08 -31.73 17.01
C THR A 32 -22.14 -30.20 17.10
N MET A 33 -21.34 -29.53 16.30
CA MET A 33 -21.19 -28.07 16.30
C MET A 33 -20.97 -27.56 14.87
N ASP A 34 -21.08 -26.25 14.67
CA ASP A 34 -20.62 -25.61 13.44
C ASP A 34 -19.08 -25.53 13.41
N HIS A 35 -18.52 -25.01 12.32
CA HIS A 35 -17.07 -24.87 12.15
C HIS A 35 -16.46 -23.81 13.08
N LEU A 36 -17.29 -22.94 13.65
CA LEU A 36 -16.90 -21.92 14.62
C LEU A 36 -17.16 -22.35 16.07
N GLY A 37 -17.42 -23.64 16.31
CA GLY A 37 -17.61 -24.22 17.64
C GLY A 37 -18.94 -23.88 18.32
N HIS A 38 -19.92 -23.31 17.62
CA HIS A 38 -21.27 -23.09 18.12
C HIS A 38 -22.08 -24.40 18.12
N VAL A 39 -22.74 -24.68 19.24
CA VAL A 39 -23.58 -25.87 19.42
C VAL A 39 -25.05 -25.45 19.43
N ASP A 40 -25.82 -25.94 18.47
CA ASP A 40 -27.28 -25.78 18.47
C ASP A 40 -27.94 -26.80 19.40
N HIS A 41 -28.14 -26.41 20.66
CA HIS A 41 -28.78 -27.25 21.67
C HIS A 41 -30.26 -27.55 21.40
N GLN A 42 -30.94 -26.81 20.51
CA GLN A 42 -32.38 -26.97 20.28
C GLN A 42 -32.65 -28.02 19.20
N ASN A 43 -31.94 -27.94 18.07
CA ASN A 43 -32.18 -28.83 16.93
C ASN A 43 -31.23 -30.03 16.89
N VAL A 44 -30.03 -29.91 17.45
CA VAL A 44 -29.01 -30.98 17.45
C VAL A 44 -28.45 -31.16 18.87
N PRO A 45 -29.21 -31.84 19.76
CA PRO A 45 -28.79 -31.98 21.15
C PRO A 45 -27.51 -32.82 21.26
N ILE A 46 -26.67 -32.49 22.25
CA ILE A 46 -25.49 -33.28 22.58
C ILE A 46 -25.96 -34.64 23.09
N ILE A 47 -25.52 -35.71 22.43
CA ILE A 47 -25.88 -37.08 22.77
C ILE A 47 -24.76 -37.78 23.52
N ARG A 48 -25.11 -38.75 24.37
CA ARG A 48 -24.18 -39.65 25.05
C ARG A 48 -24.42 -41.11 24.63
N PRO A 49 -24.03 -41.51 23.41
CA PRO A 49 -24.28 -42.86 22.91
C PRO A 49 -23.47 -43.94 23.65
N HIS A 50 -22.29 -43.57 24.17
CA HIS A 50 -21.33 -44.53 24.74
C HIS A 50 -21.13 -44.32 26.25
N ARG A 51 -20.74 -45.41 26.93
CA ARG A 51 -20.33 -45.38 28.35
C ARG A 51 -18.82 -45.17 28.53
N CYS A 52 -18.07 -45.39 27.46
CA CYS A 52 -16.62 -45.34 27.39
C CYS A 52 -16.17 -44.21 26.45
N PRO A 53 -14.85 -43.89 26.42
CA PRO A 53 -14.29 -42.98 25.43
C PRO A 53 -14.70 -43.33 24.00
N VAL A 54 -15.19 -42.35 23.26
CA VAL A 54 -15.49 -42.52 21.83
C VAL A 54 -14.18 -42.71 21.09
N THR A 55 -14.00 -43.84 20.41
CA THR A 55 -12.73 -44.22 19.78
C THR A 55 -12.62 -43.73 18.35
N CYS A 56 -13.72 -43.77 17.59
CA CYS A 56 -13.74 -43.36 16.19
C CYS A 56 -15.10 -42.78 15.83
N LEU A 57 -15.09 -41.86 14.86
CA LEU A 57 -16.25 -41.19 14.29
C LEU A 57 -16.16 -41.25 12.77
N SER A 58 -17.30 -41.37 12.10
CA SER A 58 -17.37 -41.33 10.65
C SER A 58 -18.68 -40.67 10.21
N ILE A 59 -18.64 -39.82 9.19
CA ILE A 59 -19.79 -39.06 8.71
C ILE A 59 -20.07 -39.48 7.27
N ASP A 60 -21.35 -39.57 6.91
CA ASP A 60 -21.74 -39.82 5.52
C ASP A 60 -21.53 -38.59 4.63
N GLU A 61 -21.43 -38.79 3.32
CA GLU A 61 -21.15 -37.71 2.37
C GLU A 61 -22.24 -36.63 2.32
N PRO A 62 -23.54 -36.92 2.57
CA PRO A 62 -24.54 -35.86 2.71
C PRO A 62 -24.51 -35.12 4.07
N GLY A 63 -23.79 -35.64 5.07
CA GLY A 63 -23.73 -35.09 6.43
C GLY A 63 -25.01 -35.26 7.25
N ASN A 64 -25.80 -36.30 6.97
CA ASN A 64 -27.05 -36.58 7.65
C ASN A 64 -26.92 -37.61 8.77
N TYR A 65 -25.85 -38.42 8.78
CA TYR A 65 -25.61 -39.47 9.77
C TYR A 65 -24.18 -39.45 10.27
N VAL A 66 -24.03 -39.56 11.58
CA VAL A 66 -22.75 -39.76 12.27
C VAL A 66 -22.72 -41.16 12.85
N LEU A 67 -21.74 -41.95 12.42
CA LEU A 67 -21.40 -43.21 13.04
C LEU A 67 -20.37 -42.99 14.16
N SER A 68 -20.62 -43.60 15.31
CA SER A 68 -19.74 -43.54 16.48
C SER A 68 -19.51 -44.95 17.03
N CYS A 69 -18.29 -45.20 17.50
CA CYS A 69 -17.96 -46.43 18.21
C CYS A 69 -17.13 -46.16 19.47
N ALA A 70 -17.19 -47.11 20.39
CA ALA A 70 -16.35 -47.12 21.59
C ALA A 70 -16.05 -48.57 22.04
N ASN A 71 -15.11 -48.70 22.98
CA ASN A 71 -14.75 -49.98 23.60
C ASN A 71 -15.87 -50.58 24.49
N ASP A 72 -17.06 -49.97 24.54
CA ASP A 72 -18.24 -50.54 25.21
C ASP A 72 -18.99 -51.57 24.35
N GLY A 73 -18.44 -51.93 23.19
CA GLY A 73 -19.02 -52.89 22.25
C GLY A 73 -20.23 -52.32 21.50
N ARG A 74 -20.40 -51.00 21.46
CA ARG A 74 -21.53 -50.37 20.78
C ARG A 74 -21.07 -49.62 19.54
N VAL A 75 -21.88 -49.71 18.51
CA VAL A 75 -21.82 -48.84 17.32
C VAL A 75 -23.16 -48.12 17.21
N VAL A 76 -23.12 -46.80 17.15
CA VAL A 76 -24.33 -45.96 17.10
C VAL A 76 -24.26 -45.07 15.88
N ALA A 77 -25.27 -45.16 15.01
CA ALA A 77 -25.49 -44.25 13.90
C ALA A 77 -26.57 -43.23 14.30
N SER A 78 -26.19 -41.97 14.39
CA SER A 78 -27.04 -40.87 14.82
C SER A 78 -27.43 -40.00 13.65
N GLY A 79 -28.72 -39.84 13.39
CA GLY A 79 -29.22 -38.92 12.38
C GLY A 79 -29.13 -37.47 12.88
N ILE A 80 -28.62 -36.58 12.04
CA ILE A 80 -28.54 -35.13 12.27
C ILE A 80 -29.56 -34.45 11.35
N GLY A 81 -30.51 -33.70 11.92
CA GLY A 81 -31.49 -32.94 11.15
C GLY A 81 -32.49 -33.79 10.33
N THR A 82 -32.38 -35.12 10.38
CA THR A 82 -33.30 -36.05 9.71
C THR A 82 -34.30 -36.64 10.69
N SER A 83 -35.52 -36.93 10.23
CA SER A 83 -36.53 -37.75 10.95
C SER A 83 -36.14 -39.23 11.07
N GLY A 84 -34.97 -39.61 10.56
CA GLY A 84 -34.43 -40.96 10.62
C GLY A 84 -34.12 -41.38 12.06
N LYS A 85 -34.49 -42.61 12.42
CA LYS A 85 -34.22 -43.17 13.75
C LYS A 85 -32.70 -43.31 13.98
N HIS A 86 -32.25 -42.95 15.17
CA HIS A 86 -30.94 -43.37 15.67
C HIS A 86 -30.88 -44.89 15.68
N PHE A 87 -29.80 -45.45 15.14
CA PHE A 87 -29.57 -46.88 15.14
C PHE A 87 -28.47 -47.23 16.13
N LYS A 88 -28.68 -48.31 16.88
CA LYS A 88 -27.74 -48.82 17.87
C LYS A 88 -27.53 -50.31 17.68
N LEU A 89 -26.28 -50.69 17.44
CA LEU A 89 -25.84 -52.07 17.36
C LEU A 89 -24.98 -52.40 18.59
N ASN A 90 -25.31 -53.48 19.29
CA ASN A 90 -24.44 -54.04 20.31
C ASN A 90 -23.69 -55.22 19.70
N LEU A 91 -22.36 -55.17 19.76
CA LEU A 91 -21.45 -56.18 19.27
C LEU A 91 -20.96 -57.04 20.43
N ASN A 92 -20.58 -58.29 20.11
CA ASN A 92 -19.99 -59.21 21.10
C ASN A 92 -18.47 -59.00 21.26
N PHE A 93 -17.92 -57.98 20.60
CA PHE A 93 -16.51 -57.66 20.55
C PHE A 93 -16.31 -56.13 20.61
N MET A 94 -15.07 -55.67 20.80
CA MET A 94 -14.77 -54.25 20.99
C MET A 94 -14.35 -53.62 19.66
N PRO A 95 -15.19 -52.79 19.02
CA PRO A 95 -14.84 -52.17 17.76
C PRO A 95 -13.67 -51.19 17.95
N ARG A 96 -12.65 -51.28 17.10
CA ARG A 96 -11.47 -50.40 17.13
C ARG A 96 -11.54 -49.30 16.08
N SER A 97 -12.01 -49.64 14.89
CA SER A 97 -12.19 -48.71 13.79
C SER A 97 -13.55 -48.93 13.12
N ILE A 98 -14.09 -47.88 12.52
CA ILE A 98 -15.36 -47.90 11.79
C ILE A 98 -15.24 -47.02 10.56
N ALA A 99 -16.03 -47.32 9.53
CA ALA A 99 -16.29 -46.35 8.46
C ALA A 99 -17.73 -46.52 7.96
N ILE A 100 -18.40 -45.39 7.72
CA ILE A 100 -19.73 -45.38 7.12
C ILE A 100 -19.63 -45.33 5.60
N CYS A 101 -20.57 -45.95 4.90
CA CYS A 101 -20.65 -45.82 3.45
C CYS A 101 -20.97 -44.37 3.08
N PRO A 102 -20.25 -43.73 2.14
CA PRO A 102 -20.55 -42.36 1.69
C PRO A 102 -22.01 -42.17 1.28
N SER A 103 -22.60 -43.16 0.61
CA SER A 103 -23.99 -43.16 0.15
C SER A 103 -25.04 -43.53 1.22
N PHE A 104 -24.68 -43.63 2.51
CA PHE A 104 -25.54 -44.21 3.54
C PHE A 104 -26.93 -43.57 3.67
N SER A 105 -27.02 -42.24 3.56
CA SER A 105 -28.30 -41.52 3.64
C SER A 105 -28.95 -41.23 2.30
N ARG A 106 -28.35 -41.62 1.17
CA ARG A 106 -28.93 -41.38 -0.15
C ARG A 106 -30.22 -42.21 -0.32
N PRO A 107 -31.28 -41.63 -0.91
CA PRO A 107 -32.51 -42.37 -1.17
C PRO A 107 -32.23 -43.54 -2.11
N ASN A 108 -32.78 -44.72 -1.81
CA ASN A 108 -32.60 -45.99 -2.52
C ASN A 108 -31.24 -46.68 -2.39
N ALA A 109 -30.28 -46.12 -1.64
CA ALA A 109 -29.02 -46.80 -1.34
C ALA A 109 -29.19 -47.78 -0.17
N ALA A 110 -28.46 -48.91 -0.22
CA ALA A 110 -28.35 -49.80 0.92
C ALA A 110 -27.53 -49.12 2.03
N GLN A 111 -28.03 -49.19 3.26
CA GLN A 111 -27.34 -48.63 4.41
C GLN A 111 -26.23 -49.57 4.85
N MET A 112 -24.99 -49.15 4.60
CA MET A 112 -23.80 -49.97 4.84
C MET A 112 -22.80 -49.25 5.73
N PHE A 113 -22.14 -50.02 6.60
CA PHE A 113 -20.99 -49.56 7.35
C PHE A 113 -20.07 -50.74 7.66
N ILE A 114 -18.80 -50.46 7.90
CA ILE A 114 -17.80 -51.45 8.29
C ILE A 114 -17.37 -51.25 9.72
N VAL A 115 -17.02 -52.37 10.36
CA VAL A 115 -16.46 -52.41 11.71
C VAL A 115 -15.19 -53.24 11.68
N GLY A 116 -14.09 -52.65 12.13
CA GLY A 116 -12.79 -53.27 12.27
C GLY A 116 -12.48 -53.63 13.72
N GLU A 117 -12.09 -54.87 13.94
CA GLU A 117 -11.39 -55.34 15.16
C GLU A 117 -10.18 -56.18 14.73
N ARG A 118 -10.20 -57.51 14.82
CA ARG A 118 -9.25 -58.37 14.06
C ARG A 118 -9.79 -58.73 12.69
N ASN A 119 -11.10 -58.85 12.61
CA ASN A 119 -11.82 -59.10 11.38
C ASN A 119 -12.42 -57.77 10.90
N LEU A 120 -12.50 -57.60 9.59
CA LEU A 120 -13.26 -56.52 8.98
C LEU A 120 -14.65 -57.04 8.63
N MET A 121 -15.68 -56.52 9.30
CA MET A 121 -17.06 -56.94 9.13
C MET A 121 -17.85 -55.85 8.40
N LEU A 122 -18.50 -56.20 7.29
CA LEU A 122 -19.44 -55.33 6.59
C LEU A 122 -20.85 -55.62 7.06
N TYR A 123 -21.51 -54.58 7.56
CA TYR A 123 -22.91 -54.58 7.93
C TYR A 123 -23.71 -53.91 6.81
N GLU A 124 -24.70 -54.62 6.28
CA GLU A 124 -25.52 -54.12 5.17
C GLU A 124 -26.99 -54.23 5.52
N ARG A 125 -27.74 -53.14 5.33
CA ARG A 125 -29.19 -53.13 5.43
C ARG A 125 -29.81 -52.71 4.09
N LYS A 126 -30.46 -53.68 3.43
CA LYS A 126 -31.11 -53.49 2.12
C LYS A 126 -32.44 -52.74 2.16
N SER A 127 -33.09 -52.67 3.32
CA SER A 127 -34.38 -52.00 3.49
C SER A 127 -34.52 -51.44 4.90
N SER A 128 -35.04 -50.22 5.00
CA SER A 128 -35.29 -49.53 6.28
C SER A 128 -36.32 -50.24 7.17
N PHE A 129 -37.10 -51.17 6.62
CA PHE A 129 -38.06 -51.99 7.37
C PHE A 129 -37.40 -53.15 8.13
N ILE A 130 -36.15 -53.50 7.82
CA ILE A 130 -35.39 -54.52 8.53
C ILE A 130 -34.60 -53.83 9.65
N GLU A 131 -34.86 -54.20 10.91
CA GLU A 131 -34.12 -53.61 12.04
C GLU A 131 -32.72 -54.21 12.22
N THR A 132 -32.51 -55.42 11.71
CA THR A 132 -31.24 -56.15 11.82
C THR A 132 -30.28 -55.77 10.69
N PHE A 133 -29.00 -55.59 11.03
CA PHE A 133 -27.93 -55.46 10.04
C PHE A 133 -27.23 -56.81 9.88
N PRO A 134 -27.56 -57.60 8.85
CA PRO A 134 -26.75 -58.78 8.53
C PRO A 134 -25.30 -58.36 8.28
N CYS A 135 -24.38 -59.18 8.79
CA CYS A 135 -22.95 -58.93 8.68
C CYS A 135 -22.24 -60.02 7.90
N ARG A 136 -21.24 -59.63 7.11
CA ARG A 136 -20.33 -60.55 6.41
C ARG A 136 -18.88 -60.17 6.68
N PRO A 137 -17.97 -61.14 6.90
CA PRO A 137 -16.55 -60.85 7.00
C PRO A 137 -15.98 -60.55 5.61
N ILE A 138 -15.33 -59.40 5.46
CA ILE A 138 -14.54 -59.04 4.27
C ILE A 138 -13.08 -59.51 4.44
N PHE A 139 -12.57 -59.42 5.67
CA PHE A 139 -11.20 -59.83 5.99
C PHE A 139 -11.17 -60.56 7.34
N ARG A 140 -10.31 -61.57 7.44
CA ARG A 140 -10.03 -62.30 8.67
C ARG A 140 -8.53 -62.21 8.98
N GLY A 141 -8.17 -61.41 9.97
CA GLY A 141 -6.79 -61.24 10.39
C GLY A 141 -6.28 -62.43 11.19
N ALA A 142 -5.00 -62.78 11.00
CA ALA A 142 -4.30 -63.71 11.88
C ALA A 142 -3.86 -63.00 13.18
N GLU A 143 -3.51 -63.75 14.22
CA GLU A 143 -3.07 -63.16 15.50
C GLU A 143 -1.82 -62.29 15.35
N LYS A 144 -0.93 -62.64 14.42
CA LYS A 144 0.29 -61.88 14.09
C LYS A 144 0.01 -60.53 13.42
N ASP A 145 -1.15 -60.36 12.78
CA ASP A 145 -1.48 -59.15 12.02
C ASP A 145 -2.02 -58.02 12.93
N GLY A 146 -2.24 -58.32 14.21
CA GLY A 146 -2.73 -57.34 15.20
C GLY A 146 -4.19 -56.94 15.00
N PHE A 147 -4.57 -55.77 15.53
CA PHE A 147 -5.91 -55.20 15.37
C PHE A 147 -5.94 -54.18 14.22
N ILE A 148 -7.10 -54.04 13.60
CA ILE A 148 -7.39 -53.03 12.58
C ILE A 148 -7.64 -51.69 13.29
N THR A 149 -6.64 -50.82 13.21
CA THR A 149 -6.61 -49.55 13.95
C THR A 149 -7.25 -48.39 13.20
N MET A 150 -7.24 -48.43 11.86
CA MET A 150 -7.85 -47.42 11.01
C MET A 150 -8.63 -48.07 9.87
N CYS A 151 -9.81 -47.51 9.57
CA CYS A 151 -10.65 -47.85 8.43
C CYS A 151 -11.11 -46.58 7.75
N SER A 152 -11.18 -46.59 6.42
CA SER A 152 -11.67 -45.46 5.62
C SER A 152 -12.36 -45.98 4.36
N TRP A 153 -13.39 -45.29 3.91
CA TRP A 153 -14.24 -45.74 2.80
C TRP A 153 -14.36 -44.63 1.75
N SER A 154 -13.95 -44.93 0.51
CA SER A 154 -14.20 -44.10 -0.67
C SER A 154 -14.79 -45.01 -1.75
N GLU A 155 -16.08 -44.89 -2.09
CA GLU A 155 -16.74 -45.88 -2.96
C GLU A 155 -16.03 -46.01 -4.32
N PRO A 156 -15.75 -47.24 -4.80
CA PRO A 156 -16.11 -48.55 -4.23
C PRO A 156 -15.07 -49.17 -3.27
N PHE A 157 -13.97 -48.47 -2.98
CA PHE A 157 -12.82 -48.96 -2.25
C PHE A 157 -12.93 -48.78 -0.73
N ILE A 158 -12.38 -49.74 0.00
CA ILE A 158 -12.28 -49.72 1.45
C ILE A 158 -10.81 -49.94 1.82
N ALA A 159 -10.22 -49.01 2.56
CA ALA A 159 -8.87 -49.16 3.09
C ALA A 159 -8.92 -49.47 4.58
N MET A 160 -8.15 -50.46 4.99
CA MET A 160 -7.98 -50.88 6.38
C MET A 160 -6.49 -51.01 6.70
N THR A 161 -6.10 -50.68 7.93
CA THR A 161 -4.70 -50.85 8.37
C THR A 161 -4.60 -51.60 9.67
N ASN A 162 -3.68 -52.56 9.68
CA ASN A 162 -3.28 -53.36 10.82
C ASN A 162 -1.73 -53.41 10.88
N ASP A 163 -1.15 -54.25 11.76
CA ASP A 163 0.30 -54.34 11.88
C ASP A 163 0.97 -54.91 10.61
N ALA A 164 0.24 -55.62 9.73
CA ALA A 164 0.77 -56.11 8.47
C ALA A 164 0.88 -55.04 7.37
N GLY A 165 0.14 -53.93 7.50
CA GLY A 165 0.11 -52.85 6.51
C GLY A 165 -1.28 -52.37 6.15
N THR A 166 -1.34 -51.42 5.22
CA THR A 166 -2.59 -50.88 4.71
C THR A 166 -3.05 -51.71 3.53
N SER A 167 -4.21 -52.35 3.69
CA SER A 167 -4.81 -53.14 2.62
C SER A 167 -6.02 -52.43 2.03
N ILE A 168 -6.16 -52.49 0.70
CA ILE A 168 -7.28 -51.92 -0.03
C ILE A 168 -8.14 -53.05 -0.58
N TYR A 169 -9.43 -53.00 -0.29
CA TYR A 169 -10.47 -53.91 -0.74
C TYR A 169 -11.34 -53.23 -1.79
N ASP A 170 -11.55 -53.88 -2.93
CA ASP A 170 -12.51 -53.44 -3.94
C ASP A 170 -13.84 -54.18 -3.77
N ARG A 171 -14.91 -53.42 -3.49
CA ARG A 171 -16.26 -53.96 -3.36
C ARG A 171 -16.82 -54.50 -4.67
N THR A 172 -16.39 -53.99 -5.83
CA THR A 172 -16.89 -54.44 -7.14
C THR A 172 -16.37 -55.82 -7.49
N GLU A 173 -15.11 -56.12 -7.13
CA GLU A 173 -14.48 -57.43 -7.38
C GLU A 173 -14.58 -58.39 -6.17
N ASP A 174 -15.07 -57.91 -5.02
CA ASP A 174 -15.14 -58.62 -3.73
C ASP A 174 -13.78 -59.19 -3.31
N LYS A 175 -12.69 -58.44 -3.53
CA LYS A 175 -11.30 -58.89 -3.31
C LYS A 175 -10.40 -57.80 -2.74
N MET A 176 -9.38 -58.23 -2.00
CA MET A 176 -8.24 -57.39 -1.62
C MET A 176 -7.35 -57.18 -2.85
N ILE A 177 -7.15 -55.92 -3.25
CA ILE A 177 -6.41 -55.56 -4.46
C ILE A 177 -4.96 -55.16 -4.18
N THR A 178 -4.70 -54.57 -3.02
CA THR A 178 -3.39 -53.99 -2.67
C THR A 178 -3.10 -54.20 -1.20
N LEU A 179 -1.83 -54.49 -0.88
CA LEU A 179 -1.27 -54.43 0.47
C LEU A 179 -0.01 -53.56 0.41
N VAL A 180 -0.06 -52.42 1.09
CA VAL A 180 1.10 -51.54 1.30
C VAL A 180 1.74 -51.93 2.61
N THR A 181 2.94 -52.50 2.52
CA THR A 181 3.70 -52.91 3.70
C THR A 181 4.30 -51.69 4.40
N PRO A 182 4.36 -51.68 5.74
CA PRO A 182 5.07 -50.65 6.48
C PRO A 182 6.55 -50.63 6.13
N SER A 183 7.13 -49.44 6.07
CA SER A 183 8.57 -49.24 5.87
C SER A 183 9.38 -49.19 7.16
N HIS A 184 8.72 -49.00 8.31
CA HIS A 184 9.35 -48.97 9.62
C HIS A 184 9.31 -50.35 10.30
N ASP A 185 10.08 -50.50 11.38
CA ASP A 185 10.05 -51.69 12.23
C ASP A 185 8.76 -51.73 13.07
N VAL A 186 7.80 -52.54 12.62
CA VAL A 186 6.49 -52.71 13.26
C VAL A 186 6.59 -53.28 14.66
N ASP A 187 7.60 -54.11 14.96
CA ASP A 187 7.73 -54.70 16.29
C ASP A 187 8.06 -53.64 17.35
N ARG A 188 8.77 -52.58 16.92
CA ARG A 188 9.02 -51.40 17.74
C ARG A 188 7.83 -50.45 17.73
N ILE A 189 7.33 -50.10 16.54
CA ILE A 189 6.26 -49.12 16.32
C ILE A 189 5.00 -49.84 15.83
N ARG A 190 4.25 -50.43 16.76
CA ARG A 190 2.98 -51.09 16.44
C ARG A 190 1.87 -50.10 16.14
N SER A 191 0.96 -50.49 15.25
CA SER A 191 -0.22 -49.66 14.89
C SER A 191 -1.12 -49.37 16.10
N SER A 192 -1.13 -50.25 17.10
CA SER A 192 -1.88 -50.06 18.35
C SER A 192 -1.36 -48.93 19.24
N ARG A 193 -0.08 -48.53 19.09
CA ARG A 193 0.55 -47.44 19.84
C ARG A 193 0.54 -46.14 19.03
N ILE A 194 0.96 -46.25 17.77
CA ILE A 194 1.01 -45.14 16.82
C ILE A 194 0.08 -45.51 15.66
N PRO A 195 -1.21 -45.17 15.76
CA PRO A 195 -2.18 -45.52 14.74
C PRO A 195 -1.88 -44.74 13.45
N PRO A 196 -2.04 -45.39 12.28
CA PRO A 196 -1.90 -44.74 10.99
C PRO A 196 -3.07 -43.80 10.71
N ALA A 197 -2.81 -42.78 9.90
CA ALA A 197 -3.82 -41.85 9.40
C ALA A 197 -4.07 -42.09 7.91
N HIS A 198 -5.34 -42.12 7.51
CA HIS A 198 -5.77 -42.27 6.11
C HIS A 198 -6.41 -40.98 5.63
N CYS A 199 -6.08 -40.57 4.41
CA CYS A 199 -6.80 -39.51 3.72
C CYS A 199 -6.96 -39.86 2.23
N TRP A 200 -8.21 -39.98 1.77
CA TRP A 200 -8.49 -40.15 0.35
C TRP A 200 -8.30 -38.82 -0.36
N LEU A 201 -7.31 -38.75 -1.25
CA LEU A 201 -6.99 -37.57 -2.05
C LEU A 201 -7.92 -37.46 -3.26
N SER A 202 -8.37 -38.61 -3.76
CA SER A 202 -9.36 -38.74 -4.82
C SER A 202 -10.09 -40.08 -4.66
N PRO A 203 -11.15 -40.37 -5.43
CA PRO A 203 -11.83 -41.67 -5.40
C PRO A 203 -10.89 -42.87 -5.64
N THR A 204 -9.74 -42.66 -6.29
CA THR A 204 -8.77 -43.70 -6.62
C THR A 204 -7.42 -43.51 -5.93
N SER A 205 -7.19 -42.43 -5.19
CA SER A 205 -5.89 -42.12 -4.58
C SER A 205 -5.99 -41.99 -3.06
N LEU A 206 -5.11 -42.69 -2.35
CA LEU A 206 -5.06 -42.74 -0.89
C LEU A 206 -3.69 -42.32 -0.37
N ALA A 207 -3.67 -41.35 0.54
CA ALA A 207 -2.50 -41.02 1.34
C ALA A 207 -2.56 -41.77 2.68
N ILE A 208 -1.43 -42.38 3.03
CA ILE A 208 -1.22 -43.13 4.27
C ILE A 208 -0.07 -42.48 5.01
N GLY A 209 -0.34 -41.95 6.20
CA GLY A 209 0.70 -41.49 7.12
C GLY A 209 0.86 -42.49 8.26
N TRP A 210 2.04 -43.11 8.41
CA TRP A 210 2.32 -44.03 9.50
C TRP A 210 3.77 -43.94 9.98
N ALA A 211 3.95 -43.81 11.29
CA ALA A 211 5.22 -43.54 11.94
C ALA A 211 5.89 -42.29 11.34
N ASP A 212 7.03 -42.43 10.69
CA ASP A 212 7.79 -41.37 10.03
C ASP A 212 7.60 -41.36 8.51
N THR A 213 6.65 -42.14 7.99
CA THR A 213 6.51 -42.39 6.55
C THR A 213 5.15 -41.97 6.00
N ILE A 214 5.16 -41.25 4.88
CA ILE A 214 3.97 -40.89 4.11
C ILE A 214 4.03 -41.64 2.79
N THR A 215 3.01 -42.45 2.50
CA THR A 215 2.89 -43.22 1.26
C THR A 215 1.64 -42.82 0.51
N ILE A 216 1.78 -42.48 -0.77
CA ILE A 216 0.66 -42.14 -1.65
C ILE A 216 0.46 -43.27 -2.65
N VAL A 217 -0.74 -43.86 -2.62
CA VAL A 217 -1.13 -45.01 -3.43
C VAL A 217 -2.18 -44.56 -4.42
N VAL A 218 -1.99 -44.87 -5.69
CA VAL A 218 -2.97 -44.65 -6.75
C VAL A 218 -3.48 -46.00 -7.24
N ILE A 219 -4.79 -46.17 -7.24
CA ILE A 219 -5.45 -47.37 -7.74
C ILE A 219 -5.56 -47.24 -9.26
N ALA A 220 -4.70 -47.99 -9.96
CA ALA A 220 -4.72 -48.08 -11.40
C ALA A 220 -5.78 -49.11 -11.85
N GLU A 221 -6.50 -48.78 -12.92
CA GLU A 221 -7.32 -49.75 -13.62
C GLU A 221 -6.40 -50.78 -14.29
N GLY A 222 -6.77 -52.06 -14.24
CA GLY A 222 -5.95 -53.10 -14.84
C GLY A 222 -5.92 -52.99 -16.36
N GLU A 223 -4.71 -53.10 -16.93
CA GLU A 223 -4.52 -53.06 -18.38
C GLU A 223 -5.28 -54.20 -19.09
N LYS A 224 -5.82 -53.92 -20.27
CA LYS A 224 -6.40 -54.92 -21.16
C LYS A 224 -5.29 -55.62 -21.95
N ILE A 225 -4.85 -56.77 -21.46
CA ILE A 225 -3.90 -57.64 -22.17
C ILE A 225 -4.66 -58.88 -22.63
N ASP A 226 -4.61 -59.21 -23.93
CA ASP A 226 -5.25 -60.39 -24.53
C ASP A 226 -6.75 -60.57 -24.18
N ASN A 227 -7.55 -59.50 -24.31
CA ASN A 227 -8.99 -59.47 -23.97
C ASN A 227 -9.34 -59.87 -22.53
N LYS A 228 -8.36 -60.02 -21.63
CA LYS A 228 -8.57 -60.19 -20.19
C LYS A 228 -8.19 -58.89 -19.48
N ILE A 229 -9.15 -58.33 -18.75
CA ILE A 229 -8.91 -57.16 -17.89
C ILE A 229 -8.14 -57.68 -16.67
N GLN A 230 -6.93 -57.16 -16.44
CA GLN A 230 -6.22 -57.46 -15.19
C GLN A 230 -7.02 -56.91 -13.99
N PRO A 231 -6.96 -57.55 -12.81
CA PRO A 231 -7.58 -56.99 -11.61
C PRO A 231 -6.94 -55.63 -11.30
N LYS A 232 -7.74 -54.71 -10.75
CA LYS A 232 -7.22 -53.41 -10.32
C LYS A 232 -6.10 -53.60 -9.29
N ARG A 233 -5.10 -52.73 -9.33
CA ARG A 233 -3.97 -52.76 -8.39
C ARG A 233 -3.64 -51.35 -7.94
N GLY A 234 -3.23 -51.22 -6.69
CA GLY A 234 -2.69 -49.99 -6.15
C GLY A 234 -1.19 -49.93 -6.39
N GLU A 235 -0.75 -48.86 -7.03
CA GLU A 235 0.65 -48.55 -7.27
C GLU A 235 1.07 -47.45 -6.30
N VAL A 236 2.24 -47.63 -5.65
CA VAL A 236 2.82 -46.59 -4.80
C VAL A 236 3.45 -45.56 -5.72
N HIS A 237 2.90 -44.35 -5.74
CA HIS A 237 3.42 -43.25 -6.55
C HIS A 237 4.49 -42.44 -5.80
N TYR A 238 4.31 -42.28 -4.49
CA TYR A 238 5.24 -41.53 -3.65
C TYR A 238 5.40 -42.20 -2.29
N GLN A 239 6.63 -42.16 -1.77
CA GLN A 239 6.96 -42.61 -0.43
C GLN A 239 8.00 -41.67 0.19
N TRP A 240 7.61 -40.95 1.22
CA TRP A 240 8.41 -39.90 1.86
C TRP A 240 8.71 -40.24 3.31
N ASN A 241 9.94 -39.98 3.74
CA ASN A 241 10.32 -40.04 5.16
C ASN A 241 10.33 -38.62 5.72
N VAL A 242 9.59 -38.38 6.80
CA VAL A 242 9.45 -37.08 7.47
C VAL A 242 10.13 -37.10 8.83
N SER A 243 10.61 -35.95 9.29
CA SER A 243 11.31 -35.79 10.57
C SER A 243 10.36 -35.66 11.78
N MET A 244 9.22 -36.35 11.76
CA MET A 244 8.21 -36.32 12.83
C MET A 244 7.43 -37.63 12.91
N LEU A 245 6.90 -37.96 14.09
CA LEU A 245 5.97 -39.07 14.27
C LEU A 245 4.56 -38.63 13.89
N LEU A 246 4.06 -39.16 12.79
CA LEU A 246 2.77 -38.82 12.20
C LEU A 246 1.61 -39.25 13.11
N SER A 247 0.63 -38.35 13.15
CA SER A 247 -0.60 -38.47 13.93
C SER A 247 -1.83 -38.22 13.06
N GLY A 248 -1.69 -37.35 12.04
CA GLY A 248 -2.77 -37.07 11.10
C GLY A 248 -2.25 -36.64 9.73
N ILE A 249 -3.05 -36.89 8.69
CA ILE A 249 -2.73 -36.54 7.31
C ILE A 249 -3.95 -35.95 6.62
N SER A 250 -3.72 -34.92 5.81
CA SER A 250 -4.72 -34.26 4.99
C SER A 250 -4.04 -33.69 3.74
N PHE A 251 -4.78 -32.94 2.91
CA PHE A 251 -4.26 -32.36 1.67
C PHE A 251 -4.87 -31.00 1.39
N VAL A 252 -4.25 -30.29 0.45
CA VAL A 252 -4.76 -29.07 -0.18
C VAL A 252 -4.98 -29.39 -1.65
N SER A 253 -6.18 -29.06 -2.16
CA SER A 253 -6.53 -29.18 -3.57
C SER A 253 -6.22 -27.89 -4.32
N ASP A 254 -5.87 -28.00 -5.61
CA ASP A 254 -5.80 -26.85 -6.50
C ASP A 254 -7.23 -26.40 -6.87
N PRO A 255 -7.63 -25.13 -6.62
CA PRO A 255 -8.95 -24.63 -6.96
C PRO A 255 -9.33 -24.73 -8.44
N GLN A 256 -8.34 -24.77 -9.34
CA GLN A 256 -8.58 -24.77 -10.79
C GLN A 256 -8.79 -26.18 -11.35
N THR A 257 -8.02 -27.15 -10.87
CA THR A 257 -8.04 -28.53 -11.40
C THR A 257 -8.87 -29.48 -10.52
N GLY A 258 -9.06 -29.15 -9.24
CA GLY A 258 -9.68 -30.03 -8.25
C GLY A 258 -8.80 -31.22 -7.87
N GLU A 259 -7.57 -31.31 -8.38
CA GLU A 259 -6.60 -32.33 -7.99
C GLU A 259 -5.86 -31.92 -6.72
N TRP A 260 -5.39 -32.90 -5.96
CA TRP A 260 -4.56 -32.62 -4.79
C TRP A 260 -3.20 -32.08 -5.24
N LYS A 261 -2.72 -31.03 -4.56
CA LYS A 261 -1.45 -30.35 -4.88
C LYS A 261 -0.40 -30.61 -3.80
N GLU A 262 -0.81 -30.55 -2.54
CA GLU A 262 0.08 -30.56 -1.37
C GLU A 262 -0.51 -31.44 -0.27
N ILE A 263 0.35 -32.11 0.50
CA ILE A 263 -0.02 -32.92 1.67
C ILE A 263 0.23 -32.11 2.94
N VAL A 264 -0.77 -32.05 3.82
CA VAL A 264 -0.65 -31.48 5.15
C VAL A 264 -0.49 -32.62 6.14
N ALA A 265 0.62 -32.65 6.85
CA ALA A 265 0.94 -33.68 7.83
C ALA A 265 1.05 -33.07 9.22
N LEU A 266 0.46 -33.74 10.21
CA LEU A 266 0.55 -33.40 11.63
C LEU A 266 1.33 -34.49 12.35
N GLY A 267 2.30 -34.09 13.17
CA GLY A 267 3.09 -35.04 13.94
C GLY A 267 3.71 -34.44 15.20
N LEU A 268 4.37 -35.31 15.95
CA LEU A 268 5.17 -34.96 17.12
C LEU A 268 6.65 -34.94 16.75
N GLN A 269 7.33 -33.85 17.09
CA GLN A 269 8.77 -33.69 16.95
C GLN A 269 9.41 -33.58 18.36
N PRO A 270 10.58 -34.20 18.59
CA PRO A 270 11.34 -33.98 19.82
C PRO A 270 11.69 -32.50 19.98
N ALA A 271 11.56 -31.97 21.19
CA ALA A 271 11.75 -30.53 21.44
C ALA A 271 13.22 -30.09 21.54
N SER A 272 14.16 -31.03 21.67
CA SER A 272 15.60 -30.76 21.62
C SER A 272 16.21 -31.44 20.40
N ASP A 273 17.13 -30.75 19.73
CA ASP A 273 17.84 -31.26 18.55
C ASP A 273 18.66 -32.54 18.85
N ASP A 274 19.00 -32.78 20.12
CA ASP A 274 19.71 -33.98 20.59
C ASP A 274 18.81 -35.21 20.79
N ALA A 275 17.48 -35.04 20.83
CA ALA A 275 16.53 -36.13 21.10
C ALA A 275 16.03 -36.75 19.79
N THR A 276 15.99 -38.07 19.74
CA THR A 276 15.60 -38.82 18.54
C THR A 276 14.10 -39.19 18.55
N LEU A 277 13.49 -39.42 17.38
CA LEU A 277 12.10 -39.90 17.27
C LEU A 277 11.89 -41.22 18.05
N ASP A 278 12.95 -42.00 18.13
CA ASP A 278 13.10 -43.22 18.90
C ASP A 278 12.81 -43.04 20.40
N GLU A 279 13.24 -41.92 21.01
CA GLU A 279 12.96 -41.64 22.42
C GLU A 279 11.47 -41.40 22.69
N ILE A 280 10.75 -40.78 21.74
CA ILE A 280 9.30 -40.57 21.83
C ILE A 280 8.57 -41.91 21.69
N SER A 281 9.01 -42.76 20.77
CA SER A 281 8.49 -44.13 20.59
C SER A 281 8.75 -45.00 21.84
N ASP A 282 9.92 -44.89 22.45
CA ASP A 282 10.28 -45.69 23.62
C ASP A 282 9.49 -45.21 24.88
N GLN A 283 9.21 -43.90 25.00
CA GLN A 283 8.27 -43.38 25.99
C GLN A 283 6.84 -43.92 25.82
N ALA A 284 6.39 -44.19 24.59
CA ALA A 284 5.13 -44.88 24.30
C ALA A 284 5.14 -46.36 24.74
N SER A 285 6.34 -46.94 24.90
CA SER A 285 6.56 -48.35 25.20
C SER A 285 6.67 -48.65 26.70
N THR A 286 7.19 -47.71 27.50
CA THR A 286 7.47 -47.93 28.93
C THR A 286 6.42 -47.32 29.86
N VAL A 287 5.71 -48.15 30.63
CA VAL A 287 4.76 -47.73 31.69
C VAL A 287 5.49 -47.33 32.99
N SER A 288 6.81 -47.17 33.00
CA SER A 288 7.57 -46.99 34.23
C SER A 288 7.34 -45.63 34.91
N ILE A 289 7.07 -45.75 36.20
CA ILE A 289 6.97 -44.71 37.23
C ILE A 289 8.40 -44.17 37.47
N SER A 290 8.57 -42.85 37.65
CA SER A 290 9.78 -42.15 38.19
C SER A 290 10.84 -41.52 37.25
N SER A 291 10.48 -40.87 36.15
CA SER A 291 11.36 -39.83 35.56
C SER A 291 10.63 -38.51 35.37
N ASP A 292 11.05 -37.50 36.15
CA ASP A 292 10.62 -36.08 36.04
C ASP A 292 11.21 -35.37 34.80
N SER A 293 12.01 -36.08 33.99
CA SER A 293 12.70 -35.60 32.80
C SER A 293 11.99 -35.96 31.48
N ALA A 294 10.66 -36.01 31.46
CA ALA A 294 9.92 -36.27 30.22
C ALA A 294 10.07 -35.07 29.27
N LEU A 295 10.67 -35.29 28.10
CA LEU A 295 10.66 -34.30 27.02
C LEU A 295 9.22 -34.00 26.63
N ILE A 296 8.86 -32.72 26.60
CA ILE A 296 7.57 -32.27 26.07
C ILE A 296 7.74 -32.18 24.56
N PRO A 297 7.15 -33.08 23.75
CA PRO A 297 7.29 -33.00 22.30
C PRO A 297 6.59 -31.74 21.76
N ALA A 298 7.13 -31.17 20.69
CA ALA A 298 6.48 -30.11 19.95
C ALA A 298 5.48 -30.71 18.95
N VAL A 299 4.29 -30.13 18.87
CA VAL A 299 3.31 -30.48 17.83
C VAL A 299 3.65 -29.67 16.58
N GLN A 300 3.90 -30.36 15.48
CA GLN A 300 4.35 -29.78 14.23
C GLN A 300 3.35 -30.07 13.12
N VAL A 301 3.09 -29.06 12.29
CA VAL A 301 2.42 -29.20 11.01
C VAL A 301 3.41 -28.91 9.90
N SER A 302 3.40 -29.75 8.87
CA SER A 302 4.23 -29.55 7.70
C SER A 302 3.41 -29.70 6.43
N VAL A 303 3.61 -28.78 5.48
CA VAL A 303 2.98 -28.80 4.16
C VAL A 303 4.04 -29.24 3.15
N LEU A 304 3.76 -30.36 2.48
CA LEU A 304 4.71 -31.08 1.63
C LEU A 304 4.19 -31.16 0.20
N ALA A 305 4.99 -30.76 -0.78
CA ALA A 305 4.68 -30.91 -2.20
C ALA A 305 5.43 -32.10 -2.81
N PRO A 306 4.81 -32.88 -3.71
CA PRO A 306 5.49 -33.95 -4.43
C PRO A 306 6.62 -33.40 -5.32
N PHE A 307 7.79 -34.04 -5.29
CA PHE A 307 8.90 -33.71 -6.21
C PHE A 307 9.41 -34.93 -6.98
N LYS A 308 9.79 -35.98 -6.27
CA LYS A 308 10.16 -37.30 -6.83
C LYS A 308 9.50 -38.40 -6.00
N PHE A 309 9.63 -39.63 -6.45
CA PHE A 309 9.14 -40.81 -5.72
C PHE A 309 9.52 -40.78 -4.23
N ASP A 310 10.80 -40.53 -3.92
CA ASP A 310 11.39 -40.56 -2.58
C ASP A 310 11.62 -39.18 -1.94
N LYS A 311 11.28 -38.08 -2.65
CA LYS A 311 11.59 -36.71 -2.22
C LYS A 311 10.40 -35.79 -2.36
N TYR A 312 10.29 -34.86 -1.42
CA TYR A 312 9.29 -33.81 -1.37
C TYR A 312 9.94 -32.43 -1.27
N HIS A 313 9.18 -31.39 -1.60
CA HIS A 313 9.50 -30.01 -1.27
C HIS A 313 8.74 -29.61 0.00
N LEU A 314 9.46 -29.17 1.03
CA LEU A 314 8.86 -28.59 2.23
C LEU A 314 8.43 -27.15 1.90
N ILE A 315 7.12 -26.88 1.93
CA ILE A 315 6.57 -25.54 1.66
C ILE A 315 6.53 -24.72 2.93
N SER A 316 5.96 -25.29 3.99
CA SER A 316 5.86 -24.64 5.29
C SER A 316 6.00 -25.66 6.42
N GLU A 317 6.50 -25.18 7.55
CA GLU A 317 6.66 -25.93 8.78
C GLU A 317 6.30 -25.03 9.95
N ASP A 318 5.27 -25.39 10.69
CA ASP A 318 4.72 -24.60 11.78
C ASP A 318 4.67 -25.41 13.07
N ARG A 319 5.20 -24.84 14.15
CA ARG A 319 5.11 -25.41 15.50
C ARG A 319 3.88 -24.85 16.21
N ILE A 320 2.92 -25.71 16.50
CA ILE A 320 1.66 -25.31 17.12
C ILE A 320 1.79 -25.38 18.63
N SER A 321 1.58 -24.24 19.28
CA SER A 321 1.44 -24.19 20.72
C SER A 321 0.08 -24.77 21.13
N LEU A 322 0.04 -26.02 21.58
CA LEU A 322 -1.11 -26.67 22.22
C LEU A 322 -0.83 -26.89 23.71
N ASN A 323 -1.89 -27.11 24.49
CA ASN A 323 -1.78 -27.54 25.88
C ASN A 323 -1.43 -29.03 25.93
N ILE A 324 -0.14 -29.33 25.73
CA ILE A 324 0.40 -30.66 25.57
C ILE A 324 0.66 -31.28 26.96
N PRO A 325 0.11 -32.48 27.26
CA PRO A 325 0.46 -33.19 28.49
C PRO A 325 1.93 -33.61 28.45
N LYS A 326 2.60 -33.70 29.62
CA LYS A 326 4.02 -34.10 29.72
C LYS A 326 4.38 -35.45 29.06
N ARG A 327 3.39 -36.31 28.82
CA ARG A 327 3.52 -37.61 28.14
C ARG A 327 2.52 -37.68 26.99
N ALA A 328 2.68 -36.77 26.03
CA ALA A 328 1.82 -36.73 24.87
C ALA A 328 2.15 -37.86 23.89
N GLN A 329 1.11 -38.43 23.30
CA GLN A 329 1.22 -39.56 22.38
C GLN A 329 0.62 -39.19 21.02
N PRO A 330 1.15 -39.70 19.90
CA PRO A 330 0.66 -39.33 18.57
C PRO A 330 -0.86 -39.53 18.39
N PHE A 331 -1.44 -40.61 18.92
CA PHE A 331 -2.89 -40.88 18.81
C PHE A 331 -3.80 -39.84 19.48
N GLN A 332 -3.26 -38.98 20.34
CA GLN A 332 -4.02 -37.95 21.05
C GLN A 332 -4.28 -36.71 20.20
N PHE A 333 -3.53 -36.56 19.11
CA PHE A 333 -3.69 -35.47 18.16
C PHE A 333 -4.40 -36.01 16.92
N ASN A 334 -5.17 -35.15 16.26
CA ASN A 334 -5.86 -35.50 15.03
C ASN A 334 -5.80 -34.31 14.08
N LEU A 335 -5.62 -34.58 12.79
CA LEU A 335 -5.70 -33.62 11.70
C LEU A 335 -6.80 -34.06 10.75
N ILE A 336 -7.76 -33.17 10.48
CA ILE A 336 -8.77 -33.39 9.44
C ILE A 336 -8.94 -32.10 8.64
N GLY A 337 -8.78 -32.18 7.33
CA GLY A 337 -9.00 -31.07 6.41
C GLY A 337 -10.35 -31.14 5.70
N LEU A 338 -10.90 -29.96 5.43
CA LEU A 338 -11.99 -29.72 4.47
C LEU A 338 -11.37 -29.12 3.22
N SER A 339 -11.18 -29.94 2.18
CA SER A 339 -10.62 -29.49 0.90
C SER A 339 -11.44 -28.37 0.26
N SER A 340 -12.78 -28.41 0.38
CA SER A 340 -13.70 -27.41 -0.21
C SER A 340 -13.50 -25.98 0.30
N TYR A 341 -12.97 -25.81 1.51
CA TYR A 341 -12.73 -24.51 2.13
C TYR A 341 -11.24 -24.25 2.42
N GLU A 342 -10.35 -25.17 2.05
CA GLU A 342 -8.92 -25.14 2.40
C GLU A 342 -8.66 -25.01 3.92
N ILE A 343 -9.58 -25.48 4.77
CA ILE A 343 -9.45 -25.37 6.23
C ILE A 343 -9.04 -26.71 6.82
N HIS A 344 -8.10 -26.69 7.77
CA HIS A 344 -7.65 -27.86 8.51
C HIS A 344 -7.94 -27.71 10.00
N PHE A 345 -8.59 -28.71 10.58
CA PHE A 345 -8.86 -28.80 12.01
C PHE A 345 -7.79 -29.66 12.67
N ILE A 346 -7.17 -29.08 13.70
CA ILE A 346 -6.12 -29.71 14.49
C ILE A 346 -6.65 -29.84 15.90
N MET A 347 -6.89 -31.07 16.32
CA MET A 347 -7.43 -31.38 17.63
C MET A 347 -6.35 -31.98 18.51
N GLY A 348 -6.14 -31.39 19.69
CA GLY A 348 -5.49 -32.04 20.82
C GLY A 348 -6.50 -32.42 21.91
N PRO A 349 -6.06 -33.00 23.03
CA PRO A 349 -6.95 -33.49 24.10
C PRO A 349 -7.89 -32.44 24.70
N ARG A 350 -7.46 -31.16 24.72
CA ARG A 350 -8.18 -30.05 25.37
C ARG A 350 -8.38 -28.83 24.47
N ASP A 351 -7.67 -28.78 23.36
CA ASP A 351 -7.65 -27.64 22.46
C ASP A 351 -8.06 -28.11 21.07
N LEU A 352 -8.90 -27.33 20.41
CA LEU A 352 -9.19 -27.47 18.99
C LEU A 352 -8.75 -26.18 18.29
N VAL A 353 -7.89 -26.33 17.30
CA VAL A 353 -7.31 -25.25 16.51
C VAL A 353 -7.77 -25.39 15.06
N ILE A 354 -8.12 -24.26 14.46
CA ILE A 354 -8.38 -24.15 13.03
C ILE A 354 -7.13 -23.55 12.40
N ALA A 355 -6.58 -24.25 11.42
CA ALA A 355 -5.57 -23.78 10.50
C ALA A 355 -6.24 -23.48 9.15
N SER A 356 -5.95 -22.32 8.59
CA SER A 356 -6.44 -21.88 7.28
C SER A 356 -5.27 -21.27 6.51
N PRO A 357 -5.28 -21.30 5.17
CA PRO A 357 -4.29 -20.60 4.37
C PRO A 357 -4.29 -19.11 4.71
N TYR A 358 -3.13 -18.49 4.59
CA TYR A 358 -2.95 -17.07 4.84
C TYR A 358 -3.89 -16.23 3.96
N CYS A 359 -4.91 -15.63 4.55
CA CYS A 359 -5.66 -14.58 3.85
C CYS A 359 -4.86 -13.27 3.85
N ALA A 360 -5.04 -12.45 2.81
CA ALA A 360 -4.36 -11.17 2.69
C ALA A 360 -4.62 -10.27 3.90
N SER A 361 -5.88 -10.25 4.38
CA SER A 361 -6.30 -9.40 5.49
C SER A 361 -5.65 -9.77 6.82
N GLU A 362 -5.51 -11.06 7.12
CA GLU A 362 -4.77 -11.52 8.31
C GLU A 362 -3.27 -11.24 8.21
N SER A 363 -2.70 -11.37 7.00
CA SER A 363 -1.29 -11.08 6.75
C SER A 363 -0.94 -9.60 6.95
N VAL A 364 -1.84 -8.70 6.53
CA VAL A 364 -1.73 -7.26 6.79
C VAL A 364 -1.91 -6.98 8.28
N LYS A 365 -2.97 -7.53 8.90
CA LYS A 365 -3.26 -7.35 10.32
C LYS A 365 -2.08 -7.75 11.20
N TRP A 366 -1.48 -8.91 10.96
CA TRP A 366 -0.33 -9.38 11.73
C TRP A 366 0.87 -8.45 11.60
N ARG A 367 1.16 -7.92 10.40
CA ARG A 367 2.26 -6.95 10.21
C ARG A 367 1.99 -5.63 10.93
N VAL A 368 0.75 -5.16 10.91
CA VAL A 368 0.31 -3.98 11.66
C VAL A 368 0.49 -4.19 13.16
N GLU A 369 0.03 -5.33 13.71
CA GLU A 369 0.16 -5.64 15.15
C GLU A 369 1.62 -5.75 15.62
N ASN A 370 2.54 -6.10 14.71
CA ASN A 370 3.98 -6.17 14.98
C ASN A 370 4.75 -4.89 14.60
N GLY A 371 4.06 -3.80 14.21
CA GLY A 371 4.69 -2.51 13.89
C GLY A 371 5.46 -2.47 12.55
N MET A 372 5.28 -3.46 11.69
CA MET A 372 5.89 -3.53 10.35
C MET A 372 5.03 -2.79 9.32
N TRP A 373 4.89 -1.48 9.50
CA TRP A 373 3.96 -0.65 8.73
C TRP A 373 4.24 -0.59 7.23
N GLU A 374 5.52 -0.47 6.85
CA GLU A 374 5.91 -0.36 5.45
C GLU A 374 5.63 -1.67 4.69
N GLU A 375 5.97 -2.82 5.28
CA GLU A 375 5.65 -4.13 4.72
C GLU A 375 4.13 -4.37 4.67
N ALA A 376 3.40 -3.96 5.71
CA ALA A 376 1.95 -4.07 5.75
C ALA A 376 1.29 -3.30 4.60
N TRP A 377 1.74 -2.06 4.38
CA TRP A 377 1.21 -1.20 3.33
C TRP A 377 1.59 -1.68 1.92
N GLN A 378 2.83 -2.16 1.73
CA GLN A 378 3.26 -2.76 0.46
C GLN A 378 2.46 -4.03 0.12
N LEU A 379 2.23 -4.90 1.11
CA LEU A 379 1.42 -6.10 0.92
C LEU A 379 -0.04 -5.74 0.61
N ALA A 380 -0.58 -4.73 1.28
CA ALA A 380 -1.93 -4.23 1.00
C ALA A 380 -2.05 -3.65 -0.42
N LYS A 381 -1.00 -3.00 -0.93
CA LYS A 381 -0.92 -2.51 -2.31
C LYS A 381 -0.85 -3.63 -3.35
N GLN A 382 -0.07 -4.68 -3.08
CA GLN A 382 0.05 -5.84 -3.98
C GLN A 382 -1.25 -6.63 -4.08
N LYS A 383 -1.99 -6.75 -2.97
CA LYS A 383 -3.22 -7.54 -2.84
C LYS A 383 -4.48 -6.70 -2.75
N ALA A 384 -4.52 -5.54 -3.40
CA ALA A 384 -5.63 -4.59 -3.30
C ALA A 384 -7.01 -5.23 -3.59
N SER A 385 -7.10 -6.06 -4.64
CA SER A 385 -8.35 -6.73 -5.03
C SER A 385 -8.87 -7.76 -4.02
N GLU A 386 -8.00 -8.38 -3.23
CA GLU A 386 -8.38 -9.33 -2.16
C GLU A 386 -8.81 -8.60 -0.88
N LEU A 387 -8.37 -7.36 -0.72
CA LEU A 387 -8.57 -6.57 0.49
C LEU A 387 -9.74 -5.59 0.37
N ASP A 388 -10.21 -5.28 -0.83
CA ASP A 388 -11.27 -4.29 -1.06
C ASP A 388 -12.51 -4.51 -0.17
N GLY A 389 -12.79 -3.54 0.70
CA GLY A 389 -13.93 -3.56 1.62
C GLY A 389 -13.65 -4.20 2.98
N THR A 390 -12.39 -4.54 3.27
CA THR A 390 -11.97 -5.01 4.59
C THR A 390 -11.57 -3.83 5.50
N ILE A 391 -11.38 -4.10 6.79
CA ILE A 391 -10.89 -3.08 7.73
C ILE A 391 -9.45 -2.65 7.35
N TRP A 392 -8.69 -3.55 6.73
CA TRP A 392 -7.27 -3.41 6.42
C TRP A 392 -6.99 -3.12 4.94
N ASP A 393 -7.81 -2.27 4.33
CA ASP A 393 -7.57 -1.74 2.98
C ASP A 393 -6.24 -0.97 2.92
N GLN A 394 -5.63 -0.90 1.72
CA GLN A 394 -4.40 -0.15 1.47
C GLN A 394 -4.45 1.29 2.03
N ARG A 395 -5.61 1.94 1.93
CA ARG A 395 -5.86 3.29 2.45
C ARG A 395 -5.85 3.33 3.97
N SER A 396 -6.59 2.44 4.62
CA SER A 396 -6.69 2.36 6.08
C SER A 396 -5.32 2.09 6.72
N VAL A 397 -4.55 1.15 6.14
CA VAL A 397 -3.19 0.84 6.59
C VAL A 397 -2.26 2.04 6.39
N GLY A 398 -2.36 2.72 5.24
CA GLY A 398 -1.58 3.92 4.94
C GLY A 398 -1.86 5.07 5.91
N ARG A 399 -3.12 5.29 6.29
CA ARG A 399 -3.50 6.30 7.29
C ARG A 399 -2.88 6.03 8.65
N GLU A 400 -3.01 4.81 9.16
CA GLU A 400 -2.48 4.47 10.50
C GLU A 400 -0.94 4.51 10.53
N MET A 401 -0.30 4.10 9.42
CA MET A 401 1.15 4.26 9.23
C MET A 401 1.59 5.73 9.30
N LEU A 402 0.93 6.62 8.54
CA LEU A 402 1.27 8.05 8.54
C LEU A 402 1.10 8.68 9.93
N LYS A 403 0.02 8.32 10.63
CA LYS A 403 -0.24 8.75 12.00
C LYS A 403 0.85 8.29 12.96
N THR A 404 1.27 7.02 12.87
CA THR A 404 2.35 6.48 13.72
C THR A 404 3.68 7.19 13.45
N TYR A 405 4.01 7.48 12.19
CA TYR A 405 5.24 8.22 11.87
C TYR A 405 5.23 9.67 12.36
N VAL A 406 4.08 10.33 12.41
CA VAL A 406 3.94 11.66 13.01
C VAL A 406 4.11 11.58 14.53
N ASP A 407 3.47 10.60 15.19
CA ASP A 407 3.53 10.40 16.64
C ASP A 407 4.94 10.00 17.11
N GLU A 408 5.68 9.20 16.33
CA GLU A 408 7.08 8.82 16.60
C GLU A 408 8.10 9.94 16.33
N GLY A 409 7.65 11.11 15.84
CA GLY A 409 8.53 12.24 15.56
C GLY A 409 9.35 12.11 14.27
N ARG A 410 8.87 11.31 13.29
CA ARG A 410 9.48 11.14 11.96
C ARG A 410 8.62 11.76 10.83
N PRO A 411 8.24 13.05 10.92
CA PRO A 411 7.27 13.65 9.98
C PRO A 411 7.81 13.77 8.54
N LYS A 412 9.14 13.81 8.34
CA LYS A 412 9.73 13.89 6.99
C LYS A 412 9.48 12.63 6.17
N LEU A 413 9.52 11.45 6.79
CA LEU A 413 9.22 10.17 6.12
C LEU A 413 7.74 10.09 5.77
N ALA A 414 6.86 10.52 6.69
CA ALA A 414 5.42 10.62 6.42
C ALA A 414 5.14 11.52 5.21
N VAL A 415 5.77 12.70 5.13
CA VAL A 415 5.59 13.64 4.01
C VAL A 415 6.04 13.05 2.66
N ALA A 416 7.13 12.28 2.63
CA ALA A 416 7.60 11.63 1.41
C ALA A 416 6.58 10.61 0.87
N LEU A 417 5.88 9.90 1.78
CA LEU A 417 4.92 8.85 1.44
C LEU A 417 3.49 9.39 1.17
N LEU A 418 3.19 10.65 1.52
CA LEU A 418 1.86 11.24 1.36
C LEU A 418 1.33 11.15 -0.08
N ARG A 419 2.19 11.42 -1.08
CA ARG A 419 1.77 11.36 -2.50
C ARG A 419 1.33 9.96 -2.91
N GLU A 420 1.99 8.93 -2.37
CA GLU A 420 1.66 7.55 -2.71
C GLU A 420 0.46 7.01 -1.92
N VAL A 421 0.27 7.45 -0.67
CA VAL A 421 -0.83 7.01 0.18
C VAL A 421 -2.15 7.71 -0.19
N CYS A 422 -2.13 9.03 -0.40
CA CYS A 422 -3.33 9.81 -0.70
C CYS A 422 -3.76 9.71 -2.16
N GLY A 423 -2.81 9.49 -3.08
CA GLY A 423 -3.08 9.38 -4.53
C GLY A 423 -3.92 10.56 -5.05
N ASP A 424 -4.94 10.24 -5.85
CA ASP A 424 -5.86 11.21 -6.45
C ASP A 424 -7.06 11.57 -5.56
N SER A 425 -7.13 11.03 -4.34
CA SER A 425 -8.30 11.21 -3.46
C SER A 425 -8.22 12.50 -2.65
N ARG A 426 -9.13 13.43 -2.94
CA ARG A 426 -9.27 14.70 -2.20
C ARG A 426 -9.44 14.51 -0.69
N ALA A 427 -10.31 13.59 -0.27
CA ALA A 427 -10.62 13.36 1.14
C ALA A 427 -9.40 12.86 1.94
N GLU A 428 -8.50 12.09 1.32
CA GLU A 428 -7.28 11.60 1.97
C GLU A 428 -6.28 12.73 2.21
N TRP A 429 -6.15 13.63 1.24
CA TRP A 429 -5.31 14.81 1.38
C TRP A 429 -5.82 15.76 2.46
N GLU A 430 -7.13 15.99 2.53
CA GLU A 430 -7.75 16.85 3.56
C GLU A 430 -7.57 16.25 4.97
N TRP A 431 -7.74 14.92 5.10
CA TRP A 431 -7.44 14.21 6.35
C TRP A 431 -5.95 14.36 6.74
N ALA A 432 -5.04 14.19 5.80
CA ALA A 432 -3.60 14.32 6.05
C ALA A 432 -3.25 15.76 6.49
N VAL A 433 -3.83 16.78 5.87
CA VAL A 433 -3.64 18.18 6.31
C VAL A 433 -4.07 18.35 7.77
N GLY A 434 -5.25 17.83 8.15
CA GLY A 434 -5.73 17.87 9.53
C GLY A 434 -4.79 17.15 10.52
N LEU A 435 -4.19 16.02 10.12
CA LEU A 435 -3.21 15.31 10.94
C LEU A 435 -1.97 16.17 11.25
N PHE A 436 -1.39 16.82 10.24
CA PHE A 436 -0.21 17.68 10.41
C PHE A 436 -0.53 19.02 11.09
N GLU A 437 -1.76 19.53 10.92
CA GLU A 437 -2.24 20.71 11.62
C GLU A 437 -2.34 20.48 13.12
N ASN A 438 -2.93 19.35 13.53
CA ASN A 438 -2.98 18.94 14.95
C ASN A 438 -1.58 18.77 15.56
N ALA A 439 -0.62 18.30 14.77
CA ALA A 439 0.78 18.17 15.17
C ALA A 439 1.59 19.49 15.12
N ARG A 440 1.00 20.61 14.65
CA ARG A 440 1.67 21.90 14.39
C ARG A 440 2.85 21.82 13.42
N LEU A 441 2.80 20.90 12.46
CA LEU A 441 3.87 20.62 11.49
C LEU A 441 3.46 20.95 10.04
N SER A 442 2.44 21.79 9.85
CA SER A 442 1.88 22.12 8.54
C SER A 442 2.87 22.74 7.56
N THR A 443 3.98 23.33 8.02
CA THR A 443 5.03 23.91 7.16
C THR A 443 5.71 22.87 6.27
N LEU A 444 5.77 21.61 6.70
CA LEU A 444 6.37 20.53 5.91
C LEU A 444 5.50 20.10 4.71
N LEU A 445 4.20 20.40 4.75
CA LEU A 445 3.27 20.07 3.66
C LEU A 445 3.37 21.02 2.47
N ALA A 446 3.99 22.19 2.65
CA ALA A 446 4.03 23.28 1.70
C ALA A 446 4.53 22.90 0.29
N GLU A 447 5.47 21.97 0.19
CA GLU A 447 6.06 21.53 -1.09
C GLU A 447 5.35 20.32 -1.71
N VAL A 448 4.52 19.62 -0.92
CA VAL A 448 3.95 18.33 -1.29
C VAL A 448 2.48 18.42 -1.71
N LEU A 449 1.75 19.41 -1.20
CA LEU A 449 0.33 19.60 -1.49
C LEU A 449 0.02 19.72 -2.99
N PRO A 450 -1.04 19.05 -3.48
CA PRO A 450 -1.48 19.18 -4.85
C PRO A 450 -2.04 20.58 -5.10
N THR A 451 -1.65 21.22 -6.21
CA THR A 451 -2.15 22.54 -6.65
C THR A 451 -3.10 22.46 -7.85
N GLY A 452 -3.34 21.23 -8.35
CA GLY A 452 -4.15 20.95 -9.53
C GLY A 452 -5.17 19.86 -9.23
N ASN A 453 -4.98 18.66 -9.78
CA ASN A 453 -5.84 17.51 -9.50
C ASN A 453 -5.18 16.57 -8.48
N PRO A 454 -5.80 16.30 -7.31
CA PRO A 454 -7.04 16.89 -6.77
C PRO A 454 -6.83 18.30 -6.18
N GLN A 455 -7.81 19.20 -6.37
CA GLN A 455 -7.83 20.50 -5.70
C GLN A 455 -8.53 20.35 -4.35
N LEU A 456 -7.86 20.78 -3.27
CA LEU A 456 -8.38 20.65 -1.91
C LEU A 456 -9.30 21.82 -1.56
N GLU A 457 -10.04 21.70 -0.44
CA GLU A 457 -10.74 22.87 0.12
C GLU A 457 -9.76 24.02 0.43
N PRO A 458 -10.17 25.29 0.22
CA PRO A 458 -9.32 26.46 0.47
C PRO A 458 -8.75 26.54 1.88
N GLU A 459 -9.48 26.01 2.87
CA GLU A 459 -9.08 25.95 4.27
C GLU A 459 -7.77 25.17 4.47
N CYS A 460 -7.52 24.13 3.67
CA CYS A 460 -6.30 23.32 3.77
C CYS A 460 -5.04 24.10 3.34
N TYR A 461 -5.14 24.93 2.30
CA TYR A 461 -4.04 25.79 1.88
C TYR A 461 -3.83 26.94 2.87
N GLN A 462 -4.92 27.47 3.43
CA GLN A 462 -4.86 28.52 4.45
C GLN A 462 -4.15 28.07 5.72
N SER A 463 -4.41 26.86 6.23
CA SER A 463 -3.75 26.38 7.45
C SER A 463 -2.22 26.27 7.27
N VAL A 464 -1.76 25.86 6.08
CA VAL A 464 -0.33 25.85 5.74
C VAL A 464 0.23 27.27 5.61
N LEU A 465 -0.49 28.19 4.97
CA LEU A 465 -0.07 29.60 4.85
C LEU A 465 -0.02 30.30 6.22
N GLN A 466 -0.99 30.06 7.10
CA GLN A 466 -1.01 30.53 8.48
C GLN A 466 0.19 29.99 9.25
N ALA A 467 0.45 28.68 9.19
CA ALA A 467 1.61 28.09 9.85
C ALA A 467 2.92 28.67 9.31
N ALA A 468 3.02 28.93 8.01
CA ALA A 468 4.17 29.59 7.40
C ALA A 468 4.32 31.05 7.87
N LEU A 469 3.23 31.81 7.96
CA LEU A 469 3.23 33.21 8.40
C LEU A 469 3.87 33.39 9.80
N TYR A 470 3.60 32.46 10.72
CA TYR A 470 4.13 32.52 12.08
C TYR A 470 5.49 31.83 12.27
N ASN A 471 5.81 30.79 11.50
CA ASN A 471 7.03 29.99 11.68
C ASN A 471 8.15 30.31 10.68
N ASP A 472 7.84 30.58 9.41
CA ASP A 472 8.83 30.86 8.35
C ASP A 472 8.31 31.87 7.31
N MET A 473 8.70 33.13 7.52
CA MET A 473 8.31 34.24 6.66
C MET A 473 8.83 34.12 5.21
N LYS A 474 9.98 33.49 4.99
CA LYS A 474 10.56 33.32 3.65
C LYS A 474 9.74 32.30 2.87
N LEU A 475 9.34 31.22 3.53
CA LEU A 475 8.46 30.21 2.97
C LEU A 475 7.09 30.82 2.65
N TYR A 476 6.50 31.60 3.57
CA TYR A 476 5.24 32.30 3.33
C TYR A 476 5.28 33.18 2.07
N LYS A 477 6.32 34.03 1.95
CA LYS A 477 6.50 34.87 0.77
C LYS A 477 6.60 34.07 -0.52
N ARG A 478 7.33 32.95 -0.52
CA ARG A 478 7.47 32.08 -1.68
C ARG A 478 6.12 31.47 -2.07
N LEU A 479 5.37 30.93 -1.09
CA LEU A 479 4.09 30.26 -1.33
C LEU A 479 3.06 31.21 -1.95
N VAL A 480 2.92 32.43 -1.40
CA VAL A 480 1.99 33.44 -1.95
C VAL A 480 2.36 33.85 -3.39
N GLN A 481 3.65 33.80 -3.75
CA GLN A 481 4.09 34.10 -5.11
C GLN A 481 3.92 32.92 -6.07
N THR A 482 3.97 31.68 -5.59
CA THR A 482 3.89 30.47 -6.43
C THR A 482 2.49 29.89 -6.57
N TRP A 483 1.68 29.93 -5.50
CA TRP A 483 0.34 29.35 -5.50
C TRP A 483 -0.64 30.26 -6.25
N SER A 484 -1.57 29.66 -6.99
CA SER A 484 -2.62 30.43 -7.64
C SER A 484 -3.58 31.00 -6.59
N PRO A 485 -4.13 32.21 -6.84
CA PRO A 485 -5.03 32.87 -5.90
C PRO A 485 -6.38 32.16 -5.73
N ASP A 486 -6.70 31.20 -6.60
CA ASP A 486 -7.93 30.41 -6.55
C ASP A 486 -7.86 29.26 -5.52
N LEU A 487 -6.66 28.93 -5.02
CA LEU A 487 -6.45 27.84 -4.05
C LEU A 487 -6.81 28.24 -2.62
N TYR A 488 -6.83 29.53 -2.28
CA TYR A 488 -7.07 29.99 -0.92
C TYR A 488 -7.88 31.28 -0.92
N ARG A 489 -8.65 31.56 0.16
CA ARG A 489 -9.36 32.85 0.24
C ARG A 489 -8.36 33.96 0.54
N THR A 490 -8.05 34.75 -0.49
CA THR A 490 -7.10 35.88 -0.41
C THR A 490 -7.46 36.89 0.68
N GLY A 491 -8.75 37.20 0.86
CA GLY A 491 -9.22 38.15 1.88
C GLY A 491 -8.92 37.72 3.33
N ALA A 492 -8.95 36.41 3.62
CA ALA A 492 -8.58 35.89 4.94
C ALA A 492 -7.08 36.10 5.19
N MET A 493 -6.24 35.74 4.22
CA MET A 493 -4.79 35.93 4.31
C MET A 493 -4.38 37.40 4.40
N VAL A 494 -5.11 38.31 3.73
CA VAL A 494 -4.90 39.76 3.89
C VAL A 494 -5.14 40.18 5.33
N THR A 495 -6.24 39.72 5.94
CA THR A 495 -6.61 40.06 7.31
C THR A 495 -5.56 39.55 8.31
N GLU A 496 -5.11 38.31 8.15
CA GLU A 496 -4.08 37.71 9.00
C GLU A 496 -2.71 38.38 8.84
N THR A 497 -2.32 38.70 7.60
CA THR A 497 -1.06 39.41 7.33
C THR A 497 -1.10 40.80 7.97
N LEU A 498 -2.23 41.52 7.87
CA LEU A 498 -2.43 42.80 8.53
C LEU A 498 -2.36 42.69 10.06
N GLN A 499 -3.00 41.68 10.63
CA GLN A 499 -2.95 41.42 12.07
C GLN A 499 -1.51 41.16 12.51
N ARG A 500 -0.74 40.37 11.76
CA ARG A 500 0.66 40.10 12.05
C ARG A 500 1.53 41.36 11.98
N ILE A 501 1.30 42.23 11.00
CA ILE A 501 1.98 43.53 10.91
C ILE A 501 1.65 44.39 12.13
N GLN A 502 0.38 44.44 12.56
CA GLN A 502 -0.03 45.18 13.75
C GLN A 502 0.62 44.65 15.03
N GLU A 503 0.72 43.31 15.19
CA GLU A 503 1.43 42.68 16.31
C GLU A 503 2.90 43.07 16.36
N ILE A 504 3.57 43.17 15.21
CA ILE A 504 4.98 43.58 15.12
C ILE A 504 5.11 45.07 15.43
N ALA A 505 4.22 45.91 14.90
CA ALA A 505 4.21 47.35 15.13
C ALA A 505 3.98 47.70 16.62
N GLN A 506 3.15 46.93 17.33
CA GLN A 506 2.89 47.11 18.76
C GLN A 506 4.09 46.72 19.65
N LYS A 507 5.04 45.91 19.15
CA LYS A 507 6.23 45.48 19.89
C LYS A 507 7.36 46.54 19.95
N GLY A 508 7.15 47.72 19.38
CA GLY A 508 7.89 48.93 19.79
C GLY A 508 9.33 49.06 19.26
N ASN A 509 9.59 48.72 17.99
CA ASN A 509 10.83 49.12 17.33
C ASN A 509 10.57 50.36 16.44
N THR A 510 11.43 51.37 16.59
CA THR A 510 11.42 52.63 15.82
C THR A 510 11.92 52.47 14.37
N GLU A 511 12.52 51.32 14.03
CA GLU A 511 12.99 50.98 12.70
C GLU A 511 12.18 49.82 12.11
N ARG A 512 11.76 49.95 10.84
CA ARG A 512 11.07 48.87 10.11
C ARG A 512 11.99 47.65 10.03
N THR A 513 11.55 46.53 10.57
CA THR A 513 12.29 45.27 10.47
C THR A 513 12.27 44.73 9.04
N GLU A 514 13.28 43.95 8.65
CA GLU A 514 13.28 43.26 7.33
C GLU A 514 12.07 42.33 7.16
N GLU A 515 11.56 41.78 8.26
CA GLU A 515 10.35 40.97 8.31
C GLU A 515 9.10 41.79 7.97
N GLU A 516 8.97 42.99 8.57
CA GLU A 516 7.87 43.92 8.28
C GLU A 516 7.88 44.37 6.81
N ASN A 517 9.05 44.69 6.26
CA ASN A 517 9.17 45.02 4.83
C ASN A 517 8.77 43.83 3.94
N SER A 518 9.15 42.61 4.31
CA SER A 518 8.75 41.40 3.60
C SER A 518 7.25 41.16 3.68
N LEU A 519 6.62 41.43 4.83
CA LEU A 519 5.17 41.29 5.03
C LEU A 519 4.40 42.30 4.18
N TYR A 520 4.87 43.55 4.12
CA TYR A 520 4.26 44.54 3.24
C TYR A 520 4.40 44.18 1.75
N GLN A 521 5.52 43.59 1.33
CA GLN A 521 5.66 43.07 -0.04
C GLN A 521 4.64 41.97 -0.35
N VAL A 522 4.46 41.01 0.58
CA VAL A 522 3.47 39.94 0.43
C VAL A 522 2.05 40.50 0.43
N LEU A 523 1.76 41.44 1.32
CA LEU A 523 0.46 42.13 1.38
C LEU A 523 0.14 42.87 0.08
N ALA A 524 1.14 43.52 -0.53
CA ALA A 524 0.95 44.17 -1.82
C ALA A 524 0.58 43.16 -2.93
N HIS A 525 1.22 41.99 -2.96
CA HIS A 525 0.83 40.91 -3.88
C HIS A 525 -0.59 40.39 -3.62
N LEU A 526 -0.97 40.20 -2.35
CA LEU A 526 -2.33 39.77 -2.00
C LEU A 526 -3.39 40.79 -2.44
N TYR A 527 -3.13 42.10 -2.29
CA TYR A 527 -4.03 43.13 -2.79
C TYR A 527 -4.15 43.18 -4.31
N VAL A 528 -3.06 42.86 -5.04
CA VAL A 528 -3.12 42.70 -6.51
C VAL A 528 -4.07 41.54 -6.87
N TYR A 529 -4.01 40.42 -6.14
CA TYR A 529 -4.92 39.29 -6.36
C TYR A 529 -6.38 39.62 -6.00
N GLU A 530 -6.62 40.41 -4.96
CA GLU A 530 -7.96 40.90 -4.59
C GLU A 530 -8.47 42.04 -5.49
N ARG A 531 -7.68 42.48 -6.48
CA ARG A 531 -7.95 43.63 -7.37
C ARG A 531 -8.10 44.97 -6.64
N LYS A 532 -7.53 45.11 -5.43
CA LYS A 532 -7.45 46.37 -4.68
C LYS A 532 -6.19 47.14 -5.09
N PHE A 533 -6.14 47.54 -6.36
CA PHE A 533 -4.94 48.10 -6.98
C PHE A 533 -4.43 49.38 -6.31
N GLU A 534 -5.32 50.27 -5.85
CA GLU A 534 -4.92 51.52 -5.17
C GLU A 534 -4.12 51.25 -3.88
N LEU A 535 -4.56 50.29 -3.07
CA LEU A 535 -3.89 49.92 -1.82
C LEU A 535 -2.55 49.22 -2.11
N ALA A 536 -2.52 48.34 -3.12
CA ALA A 536 -1.29 47.67 -3.55
C ALA A 536 -0.23 48.69 -4.02
N LEU A 537 -0.62 49.64 -4.87
CA LEU A 537 0.27 50.67 -5.41
C LEU A 537 0.84 51.57 -4.30
N LYS A 538 0.01 51.98 -3.33
CA LYS A 538 0.48 52.74 -2.16
C LYS A 538 1.56 52.00 -1.39
N ILE A 539 1.41 50.70 -1.18
CA ILE A 539 2.40 49.88 -0.45
C ILE A 539 3.68 49.72 -1.29
N TYR A 540 3.57 49.43 -2.59
CA TYR A 540 4.72 49.31 -3.47
C TYR A 540 5.54 50.61 -3.54
N MET A 541 4.87 51.77 -3.59
CA MET A 541 5.51 53.08 -3.57
C MET A 541 6.20 53.34 -2.22
N ALA A 542 5.53 53.04 -1.11
CA ALA A 542 6.10 53.21 0.24
C ALA A 542 7.34 52.32 0.49
N ASN A 543 7.40 51.15 -0.14
CA ASN A 543 8.53 50.20 -0.02
C ASN A 543 9.59 50.37 -1.10
N LYS A 544 9.40 51.28 -2.05
CA LYS A 544 10.28 51.51 -3.21
C LYS A 544 10.58 50.22 -4.00
N ASP A 545 9.58 49.36 -4.15
CA ASP A 545 9.74 48.07 -4.83
C ASP A 545 9.73 48.26 -6.37
N GLN A 546 10.67 47.62 -7.06
CA GLN A 546 10.77 47.67 -8.53
C GLN A 546 9.69 46.83 -9.23
N GLN A 547 9.03 45.92 -8.52
CA GLN A 547 7.94 45.11 -9.08
C GLN A 547 6.72 45.94 -9.47
N ILE A 548 6.57 47.15 -8.93
CA ILE A 548 5.47 48.07 -9.25
C ILE A 548 5.31 48.28 -10.76
N PHE A 549 6.41 48.42 -11.51
CA PHE A 549 6.37 48.64 -12.96
C PHE A 549 5.75 47.44 -13.69
N SER A 550 6.12 46.21 -13.31
CA SER A 550 5.54 45.01 -13.91
C SER A 550 4.05 44.84 -13.61
N VAL A 551 3.61 45.26 -12.42
CA VAL A 551 2.20 45.24 -12.03
C VAL A 551 1.41 46.29 -12.81
N ILE A 552 1.95 47.50 -12.96
CA ILE A 552 1.32 48.58 -13.73
C ILE A 552 1.16 48.16 -15.20
N ASP A 553 2.21 47.61 -15.82
CA ASP A 553 2.19 47.20 -17.22
C ASP A 553 1.20 46.04 -17.45
N LYS A 554 1.20 45.03 -16.55
CA LYS A 554 0.33 43.85 -16.68
C LYS A 554 -1.15 44.16 -16.53
N TYR A 555 -1.52 45.06 -15.61
CA TYR A 555 -2.91 45.40 -15.32
C TYR A 555 -3.34 46.76 -15.88
N GLN A 556 -2.49 47.42 -16.69
CA GLN A 556 -2.72 48.74 -17.28
C GLN A 556 -3.15 49.82 -16.25
N LEU A 557 -2.48 49.86 -15.09
CA LEU A 557 -2.87 50.70 -13.95
C LEU A 557 -2.31 52.13 -13.99
N PHE A 558 -1.88 52.59 -15.16
CA PHE A 558 -1.17 53.86 -15.28
C PHE A 558 -1.99 55.08 -14.83
N GLU A 559 -3.31 55.05 -15.05
CA GLU A 559 -4.24 56.10 -14.63
C GLU A 559 -4.18 56.38 -13.12
N TYR A 560 -3.88 55.37 -12.28
CA TYR A 560 -3.79 55.51 -10.83
C TYR A 560 -2.47 56.13 -10.36
N VAL A 561 -1.43 56.15 -11.21
CA VAL A 561 -0.07 56.59 -10.84
C VAL A 561 0.37 57.84 -11.63
N LYS A 562 -0.47 58.35 -12.54
CA LYS A 562 -0.20 59.56 -13.35
C LYS A 562 0.08 60.82 -12.52
N GLU A 563 -0.42 60.88 -11.29
CA GLU A 563 -0.19 62.01 -10.39
C GLU A 563 1.20 61.93 -9.73
N ASP A 564 1.61 60.74 -9.29
CA ASP A 564 2.82 60.46 -8.50
C ASP A 564 4.05 60.04 -9.34
N ILE A 565 4.21 60.64 -10.52
CA ILE A 565 5.33 60.37 -11.44
C ILE A 565 6.70 60.58 -10.78
N THR A 566 6.82 61.56 -9.88
CA THR A 566 8.05 61.83 -9.14
C THR A 566 8.47 60.67 -8.25
N GLY A 567 7.52 60.02 -7.57
CA GLY A 567 7.79 58.85 -6.74
C GLY A 567 8.24 57.64 -7.57
N LEU A 568 7.63 57.41 -8.75
CA LEU A 568 8.08 56.36 -9.67
C LEU A 568 9.52 56.60 -10.16
N MET A 569 9.86 57.86 -10.46
CA MET A 569 11.20 58.24 -10.90
C MET A 569 12.26 58.04 -9.82
N GLU A 570 11.90 58.23 -8.54
CA GLU A 570 12.79 57.96 -7.41
C GLU A 570 13.08 56.46 -7.23
N ILE A 571 12.13 55.59 -7.59
CA ILE A 571 12.31 54.12 -7.52
C ILE A 571 13.23 53.66 -8.65
N ASN A 572 12.88 53.97 -9.91
CA ASN A 572 13.69 53.63 -11.06
C ASN A 572 13.40 54.56 -12.24
N SER A 573 14.32 55.49 -12.49
CA SER A 573 14.21 56.47 -13.57
C SER A 573 14.08 55.81 -14.94
N ASP A 574 14.83 54.75 -15.22
CA ASP A 574 14.84 54.12 -16.54
C ASP A 574 13.53 53.41 -16.86
N ARG A 575 12.96 52.67 -15.91
CA ARG A 575 11.68 51.98 -16.08
C ARG A 575 10.50 52.94 -16.06
N ALA A 576 10.50 53.93 -15.17
CA ALA A 576 9.49 54.97 -15.14
C ALA A 576 9.42 55.74 -16.46
N LEU A 577 10.59 56.08 -17.05
CA LEU A 577 10.63 56.74 -18.35
C LEU A 577 10.11 55.87 -19.49
N ARG A 578 10.29 54.54 -19.47
CA ARG A 578 9.70 53.64 -20.46
C ARG A 578 8.18 53.63 -20.33
N LEU A 579 7.70 53.43 -19.10
CA LEU A 579 6.28 53.40 -18.79
C LEU A 579 5.56 54.69 -19.20
N LEU A 580 6.20 55.86 -19.02
CA LEU A 580 5.66 57.14 -19.50
C LEU A 580 5.65 57.28 -21.02
N LEU A 581 6.62 56.71 -21.73
CA LEU A 581 6.68 56.76 -23.20
C LEU A 581 5.69 55.78 -23.82
N ASP A 582 5.52 54.61 -23.23
CA ASP A 582 4.57 53.59 -23.67
C ASP A 582 3.11 54.03 -23.44
N ASN A 583 2.87 54.94 -22.48
CA ASN A 583 1.56 55.54 -22.18
C ASN A 583 1.50 57.04 -22.57
N ALA A 584 2.09 57.41 -23.71
CA ALA A 584 2.12 58.79 -24.20
C ALA A 584 0.72 59.40 -24.45
N ASP A 585 -0.29 58.56 -24.69
CA ASP A 585 -1.68 58.97 -24.90
C ASP A 585 -2.35 59.48 -23.61
N SER A 586 -1.97 58.94 -22.45
CA SER A 586 -2.56 59.31 -21.15
C SER A 586 -1.91 60.55 -20.53
N VAL A 587 -0.63 60.82 -20.77
CA VAL A 587 0.07 62.00 -20.24
C VAL A 587 0.89 62.65 -21.35
N PRO A 588 0.52 63.87 -21.81
CA PRO A 588 1.24 64.52 -22.88
C PRO A 588 2.66 64.90 -22.44
N PRO A 589 3.65 64.91 -23.36
CA PRO A 589 5.03 65.26 -23.06
C PRO A 589 5.20 66.62 -22.36
N SER A 590 4.28 67.56 -22.57
CA SER A 590 4.23 68.87 -21.90
C SER A 590 4.05 68.76 -20.39
N THR A 591 3.14 67.89 -19.94
CA THR A 591 2.88 67.65 -18.52
C THR A 591 4.05 66.96 -17.85
N VAL A 592 4.68 66.00 -18.53
CA VAL A 592 5.88 65.30 -18.05
C VAL A 592 7.04 66.28 -17.90
N MET A 593 7.28 67.12 -18.91
CA MET A 593 8.35 68.13 -18.89
C MET A 593 8.13 69.19 -17.81
N ALA A 594 6.88 69.57 -17.52
CA ALA A 594 6.52 70.50 -16.45
C ALA A 594 6.74 69.91 -15.04
N LYS A 595 6.42 68.63 -14.82
CA LYS A 595 6.64 67.96 -13.54
C LYS A 595 8.14 67.70 -13.25
N ILE A 596 8.96 67.51 -14.30
CA ILE A 596 10.39 67.15 -14.17
C ILE A 596 11.31 68.39 -14.26
N VAL A 597 10.76 69.63 -14.27
CA VAL A 597 11.55 70.89 -14.36
C VAL A 597 12.70 70.99 -13.36
N ARG A 598 12.51 70.48 -12.14
CA ARG A 598 13.51 70.56 -11.06
C ARG A 598 14.66 69.55 -11.20
N HIS A 599 14.61 68.63 -12.16
CA HIS A 599 15.60 67.56 -12.33
C HIS A 599 16.19 67.53 -13.75
N PRO A 600 17.24 68.33 -14.04
CA PRO A 600 17.81 68.48 -15.39
C PRO A 600 18.31 67.17 -16.01
N ARG A 601 18.89 66.27 -15.19
CA ARG A 601 19.37 64.94 -15.66
C ARG A 601 18.23 64.05 -16.15
N LEU A 602 17.08 64.08 -15.49
CA LEU A 602 15.90 63.29 -15.87
C LEU A 602 15.23 63.87 -17.12
N GLN A 603 15.20 65.21 -17.25
CA GLN A 603 14.72 65.87 -18.47
C GLN A 603 15.56 65.45 -19.69
N MET A 604 16.88 65.42 -19.55
CA MET A 604 17.77 64.98 -20.62
C MET A 604 17.55 63.52 -21.00
N ALA A 605 17.39 62.63 -20.02
CA ALA A 605 17.12 61.21 -20.27
C ALA A 605 15.77 60.99 -20.99
N TYR A 606 14.72 61.71 -20.56
CA TYR A 606 13.41 61.68 -21.22
C TYR A 606 13.48 62.20 -22.65
N LEU A 607 14.06 63.40 -22.86
CA LEU A 607 14.23 64.00 -24.17
C LEU A 607 15.06 63.11 -25.10
N THR A 608 16.18 62.55 -24.63
CA THR A 608 17.02 61.64 -25.43
C THR A 608 16.22 60.46 -25.97
N ARG A 609 15.31 59.89 -25.17
CA ARG A 609 14.47 58.77 -25.60
C ARG A 609 13.34 59.21 -26.52
N LEU A 610 12.72 60.33 -26.23
CA LEU A 610 11.63 60.90 -27.03
C LEU A 610 12.12 61.27 -28.44
N PHE A 611 13.33 61.85 -28.57
CA PHE A 611 13.97 62.10 -29.86
C PHE A 611 14.43 60.84 -30.59
N LYS A 612 14.75 59.74 -29.88
CA LYS A 612 15.04 58.45 -30.53
C LYS A 612 13.82 57.87 -31.23
N GLN A 613 12.62 58.17 -30.75
CA GLN A 613 11.34 57.78 -31.35
C GLN A 613 10.85 58.80 -32.40
N ASN A 614 11.67 59.78 -32.78
CA ASN A 614 11.35 60.89 -33.70
C ASN A 614 10.16 61.77 -33.25
N GLN A 615 9.85 61.80 -31.96
CA GLN A 615 8.80 62.65 -31.39
C GLN A 615 9.42 63.86 -30.67
N GLY A 616 8.62 64.90 -30.38
CA GLY A 616 9.01 66.07 -29.57
C GLY A 616 9.91 67.10 -30.23
N ALA A 617 9.73 67.34 -31.53
CA ALA A 617 10.38 68.43 -32.26
C ALA A 617 10.28 69.79 -31.54
N GLU A 618 9.17 70.04 -30.86
CA GLU A 618 8.90 71.27 -30.09
C GLU A 618 9.89 71.52 -28.94
N TYR A 619 10.49 70.45 -28.38
CA TYR A 619 11.45 70.55 -27.28
C TYR A 619 12.91 70.59 -27.76
N ALA A 620 13.17 70.69 -29.06
CA ALA A 620 14.52 70.63 -29.62
C ALA A 620 15.43 71.76 -29.08
N ASP A 621 14.91 72.97 -28.95
CA ASP A 621 15.64 74.11 -28.37
C ASP A 621 15.98 73.88 -26.88
N GLN A 622 15.02 73.34 -26.11
CA GLN A 622 15.22 73.03 -24.70
C GLN A 622 16.25 71.90 -24.52
N ALA A 623 16.25 70.92 -25.42
CA ALA A 623 17.23 69.84 -25.44
C ALA A 623 18.64 70.36 -25.72
N VAL A 624 18.82 71.24 -26.72
CA VAL A 624 20.11 71.89 -27.02
C VAL A 624 20.64 72.64 -25.80
N ARG A 625 19.76 73.39 -25.10
CA ARG A 625 20.12 74.10 -23.87
C ARG A 625 20.59 73.14 -22.77
N LEU A 626 19.81 72.08 -22.51
CA LEU A 626 20.13 71.11 -21.45
C LEU A 626 21.41 70.30 -21.75
N TYR A 627 21.63 69.86 -23.00
CA TYR A 627 22.87 69.20 -23.40
C TYR A 627 24.06 70.17 -23.30
N ALA A 628 23.91 71.42 -23.73
CA ALA A 628 24.99 72.41 -23.64
C ALA A 628 25.37 72.76 -22.19
N GLU A 629 24.40 72.76 -21.27
CA GLU A 629 24.60 73.06 -19.85
C GLU A 629 25.14 71.87 -19.04
N HIS A 630 24.73 70.63 -19.35
CA HIS A 630 24.97 69.48 -18.48
C HIS A 630 25.69 68.28 -19.14
N ASP A 631 25.64 68.10 -20.47
CA ASP A 631 26.36 67.01 -21.16
C ASP A 631 26.76 67.35 -22.60
N ARG A 632 27.96 67.93 -22.73
CA ARG A 632 28.53 68.34 -24.02
C ARG A 632 28.70 67.18 -25.01
N LYS A 633 28.98 65.96 -24.55
CA LYS A 633 29.30 64.83 -25.44
C LYS A 633 28.10 64.41 -26.30
N MET A 634 26.89 64.60 -25.78
CA MET A 634 25.64 64.26 -26.46
C MET A 634 25.16 65.36 -27.42
N LEU A 635 25.73 66.57 -27.33
CA LEU A 635 25.34 67.73 -28.14
C LEU A 635 25.70 67.54 -29.63
N MET A 636 26.93 67.14 -29.96
CA MET A 636 27.36 66.93 -31.35
C MET A 636 26.55 65.86 -32.11
N PRO A 637 26.32 64.65 -31.54
CA PRO A 637 25.45 63.67 -32.17
C PRO A 637 24.01 64.17 -32.37
N PHE A 638 23.47 64.94 -31.42
CA PHE A 638 22.12 65.49 -31.50
C PHE A 638 21.98 66.52 -32.63
N LEU A 639 22.94 67.45 -32.75
CA LEU A 639 22.94 68.49 -33.79
C LEU A 639 23.10 67.93 -35.21
N LYS A 640 23.80 66.80 -35.35
CA LYS A 640 23.93 66.06 -36.62
C LYS A 640 22.64 65.33 -37.00
N LYS A 641 21.93 64.76 -36.03
CA LYS A 641 20.78 63.88 -36.27
C LYS A 641 19.45 64.61 -36.40
N ASN A 642 19.26 65.73 -35.70
CA ASN A 642 18.00 66.47 -35.68
C ASN A 642 18.06 67.73 -36.54
N GLU A 643 16.92 68.15 -37.10
CA GLU A 643 16.82 69.36 -37.95
C GLU A 643 15.91 70.45 -37.37
N ASN A 644 15.07 70.10 -36.39
CA ASN A 644 14.00 70.96 -35.90
C ASN A 644 14.40 71.95 -34.78
N TYR A 645 15.69 72.28 -34.65
CA TYR A 645 16.17 73.27 -33.66
C TYR A 645 16.40 74.65 -34.26
N GLN A 646 16.25 75.70 -33.46
CA GLN A 646 16.53 77.07 -33.87
C GLN A 646 18.03 77.32 -33.93
N MET A 647 18.55 77.32 -35.16
CA MET A 647 19.96 77.47 -35.49
C MET A 647 20.65 78.66 -34.81
N LYS A 648 19.99 79.83 -34.83
CA LYS A 648 20.54 81.08 -34.27
C LYS A 648 20.77 80.96 -32.76
N ARG A 649 19.79 80.41 -32.03
CA ARG A 649 19.86 80.22 -30.56
C ARG A 649 20.91 79.17 -30.18
N ALA A 650 20.98 78.06 -30.93
CA ALA A 650 21.99 77.03 -30.72
C ALA A 650 23.41 77.59 -30.91
N LEU A 651 23.61 78.42 -31.93
CA LEU A 651 24.89 79.06 -32.24
C LEU A 651 25.29 80.10 -31.19
N GLU A 652 24.36 80.92 -30.70
CA GLU A 652 24.59 81.84 -29.58
C GLU A 652 25.00 81.11 -28.30
N LEU A 653 24.29 80.04 -27.93
CA LEU A 653 24.61 79.21 -26.75
C LEU A 653 26.00 78.57 -26.87
N CYS A 654 26.33 78.00 -28.04
CA CYS A 654 27.63 77.37 -28.27
C CYS A 654 28.78 78.40 -28.31
N LYS A 655 28.54 79.61 -28.84
CA LYS A 655 29.50 80.73 -28.79
C LYS A 655 29.75 81.20 -27.36
N GLN A 656 28.70 81.37 -26.55
CA GLN A 656 28.81 81.74 -25.13
C GLN A 656 29.60 80.72 -24.31
N LYS A 657 29.39 79.42 -24.55
CA LYS A 657 30.07 78.32 -23.84
C LYS A 657 31.45 77.94 -24.42
N LYS A 658 31.91 78.61 -25.49
CA LYS A 658 33.19 78.34 -26.19
C LYS A 658 33.30 76.91 -26.77
N TYR A 659 32.20 76.34 -27.24
CA TYR A 659 32.16 75.00 -27.86
C TYR A 659 32.54 75.06 -29.35
N LEU A 660 33.85 75.08 -29.61
CA LEU A 660 34.39 75.37 -30.95
C LEU A 660 33.97 74.37 -32.02
N GLU A 661 33.98 73.06 -31.75
CA GLU A 661 33.64 72.02 -32.74
C GLU A 661 32.17 72.09 -33.15
N GLU A 662 31.31 72.33 -32.17
CA GLU A 662 29.87 72.52 -32.33
C GLU A 662 29.55 73.82 -33.09
N VAL A 663 30.28 74.92 -32.80
CA VAL A 663 30.15 76.19 -33.51
C VAL A 663 30.55 76.06 -34.98
N ILE A 664 31.65 75.35 -35.27
CA ILE A 664 32.11 75.10 -36.64
C ILE A 664 31.07 74.27 -37.40
N PHE A 665 30.55 73.21 -36.77
CA PHE A 665 29.50 72.38 -37.37
C PHE A 665 28.23 73.20 -37.66
N LEU A 666 27.79 74.03 -36.73
CA LEU A 666 26.63 74.88 -36.95
C LEU A 666 26.90 75.92 -38.05
N LEU A 667 28.02 76.65 -38.01
CA LEU A 667 28.36 77.62 -39.08
C LEU A 667 28.45 76.96 -40.47
N SER A 668 28.93 75.71 -40.54
CA SER A 668 28.96 74.93 -41.79
C SER A 668 27.57 74.60 -42.32
N LYS A 669 26.64 74.18 -41.44
CA LYS A 669 25.27 73.85 -41.82
C LYS A 669 24.44 75.11 -42.17
N GLY A 670 24.80 76.25 -41.58
CA GLY A 670 24.16 77.55 -41.82
C GLY A 670 24.65 78.32 -43.06
N GLY A 671 25.60 77.77 -43.83
CA GLY A 671 26.13 78.39 -45.05
C GLY A 671 27.21 79.47 -44.84
N SER A 672 27.56 79.80 -43.59
CA SER A 672 28.62 80.76 -43.25
C SER A 672 30.00 80.09 -43.20
N HIS A 673 30.39 79.45 -44.30
CA HIS A 673 31.62 78.66 -44.39
C HIS A 673 32.89 79.49 -44.14
N ARG A 674 32.87 80.77 -44.52
CA ARG A 674 34.00 81.69 -44.37
C ARG A 674 34.36 81.95 -42.90
N GLU A 675 33.34 82.23 -42.08
CA GLU A 675 33.50 82.40 -40.63
C GLU A 675 33.90 81.09 -39.93
N ALA A 676 33.39 79.95 -40.40
CA ALA A 676 33.77 78.64 -39.89
C ALA A 676 35.25 78.33 -40.15
N LEU A 677 35.76 78.66 -41.35
CA LEU A 677 37.15 78.43 -41.76
C LEU A 677 38.12 79.32 -40.97
N ASP A 678 37.78 80.59 -40.76
CA ASP A 678 38.56 81.52 -39.95
C ASP A 678 38.69 81.05 -38.49
N LEU A 679 37.61 80.51 -37.91
CA LEU A 679 37.61 79.93 -36.56
C LEU A 679 38.45 78.64 -36.44
N VAL A 680 38.49 77.82 -37.51
CA VAL A 680 39.32 76.61 -37.58
C VAL A 680 40.81 76.96 -37.67
N LEU A 681 41.16 77.99 -38.44
CA LEU A 681 42.55 78.44 -38.66
C LEU A 681 43.20 79.08 -37.43
N GLN A 682 42.42 79.58 -36.47
CA GLN A 682 42.93 80.22 -35.24
C GLN A 682 43.54 79.25 -34.20
N LYS A 683 43.42 77.92 -34.34
CA LYS A 683 44.05 76.95 -33.43
C LYS A 683 44.80 75.84 -34.18
N PRO A 684 46.12 75.66 -33.96
CA PRO A 684 46.96 74.72 -34.73
C PRO A 684 46.73 73.23 -34.44
N GLU A 685 46.02 72.86 -33.37
CA GLU A 685 45.80 71.45 -32.99
C GLU A 685 44.73 70.70 -33.83
N ASN A 686 44.02 71.38 -34.74
CA ASN A 686 42.94 70.78 -35.55
C ASN A 686 43.22 70.77 -37.07
N LEU A 687 44.48 70.89 -37.50
CA LEU A 687 44.86 70.94 -38.94
C LEU A 687 44.33 69.74 -39.75
N ASN A 688 44.33 68.55 -39.18
CA ASN A 688 43.82 67.33 -39.83
C ASN A 688 42.29 67.35 -40.02
N LYS A 689 41.53 67.90 -39.06
CA LYS A 689 40.07 68.06 -39.17
C LYS A 689 39.71 69.14 -40.20
N ALA A 690 40.54 70.18 -40.35
CA ALA A 690 40.38 71.20 -41.37
C ALA A 690 40.53 70.63 -42.80
N ILE A 691 41.51 69.73 -42.99
CA ILE A 691 41.72 69.03 -44.27
C ILE A 691 40.55 68.09 -44.59
N GLU A 692 40.02 67.38 -43.59
CA GLU A 692 38.85 66.51 -43.75
C GLU A 692 37.58 67.30 -44.10
N TYR A 693 37.39 68.48 -43.49
CA TYR A 693 36.31 69.41 -43.81
C TYR A 693 36.40 69.95 -45.24
N CYS A 694 37.59 70.34 -45.70
CA CYS A 694 37.82 70.75 -47.09
C CYS A 694 37.59 69.59 -48.09
N LYS A 695 37.91 68.35 -47.71
CA LYS A 695 37.64 67.16 -48.54
C LYS A 695 36.15 66.84 -48.66
N GLY A 696 35.36 66.99 -47.60
CA GLY A 696 33.91 66.77 -47.62
C GLY A 696 33.11 67.80 -48.42
N MET A 697 33.65 69.00 -48.65
CA MET A 697 33.02 70.02 -49.51
C MET A 697 33.34 69.86 -51.01
N ASN A 698 34.27 68.98 -51.38
CA ASN A 698 34.73 68.84 -52.77
C ASN A 698 33.70 68.16 -53.71
N ASP A 699 32.60 67.63 -53.17
CA ASP A 699 31.53 66.98 -53.95
C ASP A 699 30.43 67.93 -54.46
N ALA A 700 30.54 69.25 -54.23
CA ALA A 700 29.69 70.27 -54.85
C ALA A 700 30.53 71.37 -55.53
N PRO A 701 30.95 71.19 -56.80
CA PRO A 701 31.93 72.06 -57.46
C PRO A 701 31.35 73.38 -58.00
N SER A 702 30.51 74.10 -57.24
CA SER A 702 29.90 75.33 -57.73
C SER A 702 29.87 76.53 -56.78
N SER A 703 30.51 76.51 -55.62
CA SER A 703 30.44 77.64 -54.66
C SER A 703 31.77 78.30 -54.28
N TRP A 704 32.86 78.09 -55.03
CA TRP A 704 34.16 78.73 -54.77
C TRP A 704 34.51 79.86 -55.75
N ARG A 705 33.61 80.84 -55.92
CA ARG A 705 33.97 82.13 -56.52
C ARG A 705 33.67 83.29 -55.58
#